data_AF-A0A1T3NM79-F1
#
_entry.id   AF-A0A1T3NM79-F1
#
_cell.length_a   1.000
_cell.length_b   1.000
_cell.length_c   1.000
_cell.angle_alpha   90.00
_cell.angle_beta   90.00
_cell.angle_gamma   90.00
#
_symmetry.space_group_name_H-M   'P 1'
#
loop_
_entity.id
_entity.type
_entity.pdbx_description
1 polymer ?
#
loop_
_entity_poly.entity_id
_entity_poly.type
_entity_poly.pdbx_seq_one_letter_code
_entity_poly.pdbx_strand_id
1 'polypeptide(L)'
;MNISDESAGASVALTLCDPAWVPDLAARLREPVLAALVRAAHLPRELVRRLLASADPDTRAALARDALARGSVPPADVAIVLAELGWPELAVRLYLAEFPLGFESPRRSVSDPGPRPAGYRARADERRATVRERTTAALRVGSAVLASADPTDPRWREPGGLVERLSDTRADVRLVPALRGPFPELIAHALRVFGDDPTPAVRLDARRRLRAAGGEDALARDGRGDAAPDAPPLDDAVFDAHLLLLGLRHLDRSPPRQDRYTNDEDEDWNTDFAVYAWTEFVSAADELLPWDLILAEHARRPFTGAGLAAMTMRPGCPADLAAEAYRAEPYRVLAAAPDVVPLEWITSFVADTSSGVVWEPLLARALTEGRYDPDEVLDTVAPATAVFAALPLAAPGVRDAVSRLAARLGTDPAAWSAIRTGKAWFPGTVRQFVESAVTGRVPEDHNTTFAGSPASANPVEAAFRVLFTCAAPDVQAALIPTLPSRAVELLCMPGGANATVRAALLAEHGRLAALALATYPADLSDEEIARLLDRDDPGVNAELYAHARLTREQRVRVASGADRHGRPRAVPVAESVASWARKPPPEQVLDRIAAVRCSGHPLLLRHLPAHAAGLTTAPRLAMLVRLWEYGGPRDVQELLDPTSKAARSRPIDRWTWPPHVCEVARRALAAGPDTGLDLLRAAAAEAARPEAVIADLRGAAHVVRPFRDEPLPWPEVLRAQAEEPFGDNPIRSLLDHPDCPTELRNVVLYGPVPYRTLGQWMETGLESGAPTVLDVAATACVDAPQAVRIITEHAAWKPGFLRDPAYRELIRHVRARLDRPDAWVVAVRLLFGFPGTLLELLDTADATTADGTSSR
;
A
#
# COMPACT_ATOMS: atom_id res chain seq x y z
N MET A 1 3.78 23.41 -33.72
CA MET A 1 3.91 22.05 -33.17
C MET A 1 4.60 22.20 -31.83
N ASN A 2 3.94 21.79 -30.74
CA ASN A 2 4.44 22.06 -29.39
C ASN A 2 5.37 20.90 -28.98
N ILE A 3 6.56 21.19 -28.48
CA ILE A 3 7.57 20.18 -28.06
C ILE A 3 7.01 19.25 -26.96
N SER A 4 5.86 19.58 -26.34
CA SER A 4 5.14 18.72 -25.38
C SER A 4 4.62 17.45 -25.98
N ASP A 5 4.32 17.49 -27.27
CA ASP A 5 3.53 16.44 -27.86
C ASP A 5 4.50 15.36 -28.35
N GLU A 6 5.51 15.70 -29.18
CA GLU A 6 6.58 14.77 -29.65
C GLU A 6 7.22 13.91 -28.54
N SER A 7 7.43 14.50 -27.37
CA SER A 7 7.94 13.79 -26.20
C SER A 7 7.04 12.66 -25.69
N ALA A 8 5.72 12.87 -25.66
CA ALA A 8 4.78 11.84 -25.22
C ALA A 8 4.78 10.67 -26.21
N GLY A 9 4.88 10.98 -27.50
CA GLY A 9 5.02 9.99 -28.57
C GLY A 9 6.26 9.12 -28.46
N ALA A 10 7.42 9.76 -28.24
CA ALA A 10 8.67 9.06 -28.04
C ALA A 10 8.62 8.16 -26.78
N SER A 11 8.01 8.63 -25.69
CA SER A 11 7.84 7.85 -24.46
C SER A 11 7.02 6.58 -24.71
N VAL A 12 5.90 6.69 -25.43
CA VAL A 12 5.08 5.52 -25.81
C VAL A 12 5.84 4.58 -26.72
N ALA A 13 6.51 5.11 -27.75
CA ALA A 13 7.26 4.28 -28.68
C ALA A 13 8.31 3.44 -27.96
N LEU A 14 9.10 4.06 -27.10
CA LEU A 14 10.10 3.37 -26.29
C LEU A 14 9.50 2.37 -25.29
N THR A 15 8.27 2.60 -24.82
CA THR A 15 7.58 1.69 -23.90
C THR A 15 6.97 0.47 -24.61
N LEU A 16 6.43 0.67 -25.82
CA LEU A 16 5.69 -0.36 -26.57
C LEU A 16 6.59 -1.19 -27.51
N CYS A 17 7.70 -0.62 -27.98
CA CYS A 17 8.62 -1.31 -28.91
C CYS A 17 9.27 -2.56 -28.29
N ASP A 18 9.97 -3.33 -29.10
CA ASP A 18 10.82 -4.38 -28.58
C ASP A 18 11.97 -3.76 -27.76
N PRO A 19 12.21 -4.25 -26.52
CA PRO A 19 13.39 -3.92 -25.72
C PRO A 19 14.71 -3.77 -26.47
N ALA A 20 14.95 -4.63 -27.47
CA ALA A 20 16.19 -4.63 -28.24
C ALA A 20 16.33 -3.42 -29.17
N TRP A 21 15.22 -2.74 -29.51
CA TRP A 21 15.23 -1.57 -30.40
C TRP A 21 15.33 -0.24 -29.67
N VAL A 22 15.20 -0.23 -28.34
CA VAL A 22 15.25 1.00 -27.53
C VAL A 22 16.49 1.86 -27.86
N PRO A 23 17.73 1.32 -27.96
CA PRO A 23 18.90 2.14 -28.28
C PRO A 23 18.84 2.76 -29.69
N ASP A 24 18.44 1.98 -30.70
CA ASP A 24 18.35 2.44 -32.09
C ASP A 24 17.22 3.48 -32.26
N LEU A 25 16.06 3.24 -31.64
CA LEU A 25 14.95 4.20 -31.63
C LEU A 25 15.31 5.48 -30.87
N ALA A 26 15.99 5.37 -29.74
CA ALA A 26 16.46 6.54 -28.99
C ALA A 26 17.43 7.39 -29.82
N ALA A 27 18.32 6.75 -30.59
CA ALA A 27 19.23 7.45 -31.49
C ALA A 27 18.48 8.15 -32.65
N ARG A 28 17.51 7.46 -33.28
CA ARG A 28 16.73 8.01 -34.41
C ARG A 28 15.69 9.05 -34.02
N LEU A 29 15.17 8.98 -32.78
CA LEU A 29 14.21 9.90 -32.19
C LEU A 29 14.88 10.81 -31.14
N ARG A 30 16.17 11.12 -31.32
CA ARG A 30 16.98 11.87 -30.36
C ARG A 30 16.23 13.05 -29.77
N GLU A 31 15.88 14.06 -30.57
CA GLU A 31 15.23 15.28 -30.09
C GLU A 31 13.91 15.03 -29.30
N PRO A 32 12.93 14.24 -29.82
CA PRO A 32 11.75 13.85 -29.05
C PRO A 32 12.03 13.10 -27.75
N VAL A 33 12.99 12.17 -27.75
CA VAL A 33 13.39 11.39 -26.57
C VAL A 33 14.04 12.30 -25.54
N LEU A 34 14.94 13.20 -25.94
CA LEU A 34 15.53 14.22 -25.08
C LEU A 34 14.42 15.11 -24.48
N ALA A 35 13.42 15.51 -25.27
CA ALA A 35 12.28 16.28 -24.78
C ALA A 35 11.39 15.49 -23.79
N ALA A 36 11.22 14.17 -23.98
CA ALA A 36 10.46 13.29 -23.09
C ALA A 36 11.14 13.09 -21.74
N LEU A 37 12.45 12.86 -21.80
CA LEU A 37 13.32 12.83 -20.64
C LEU A 37 13.30 14.19 -19.92
N VAL A 38 13.21 15.31 -20.67
CA VAL A 38 13.04 16.66 -20.14
C VAL A 38 11.63 17.00 -19.64
N ARG A 39 10.67 16.11 -19.85
CA ARG A 39 9.31 16.33 -19.37
C ARG A 39 8.94 15.51 -18.15
N ALA A 40 9.88 14.70 -17.63
CA ALA A 40 9.61 13.60 -16.72
C ALA A 40 8.32 12.85 -17.11
N ALA A 41 8.07 12.72 -18.42
CA ALA A 41 7.02 11.85 -18.89
C ALA A 41 7.33 10.47 -18.32
N HIS A 42 6.30 9.74 -17.88
CA HIS A 42 6.37 8.52 -17.08
C HIS A 42 7.05 7.35 -17.81
N LEU A 43 8.32 7.50 -18.19
CA LEU A 43 9.15 6.44 -18.73
C LEU A 43 9.31 5.41 -17.61
N PRO A 44 8.99 4.13 -17.86
CA PRO A 44 9.18 3.09 -16.87
C PRO A 44 10.62 3.10 -16.35
N ARG A 45 10.83 2.87 -15.04
CA ARG A 45 12.16 2.90 -14.40
C ARG A 45 13.20 2.05 -15.16
N GLU A 46 12.77 0.90 -15.66
CA GLU A 46 13.60 0.00 -16.45
C GLU A 46 14.06 0.61 -17.78
N LEU A 47 13.20 1.41 -18.42
CA LEU A 47 13.52 2.11 -19.66
C LEU A 47 14.52 3.25 -19.41
N VAL A 48 14.34 4.01 -18.33
CA VAL A 48 15.31 5.06 -17.93
C VAL A 48 16.69 4.45 -17.66
N ARG A 49 16.75 3.31 -16.95
CA ARG A 49 18.00 2.57 -16.73
C ARG A 49 18.67 2.14 -18.03
N ARG A 50 17.90 1.64 -19.00
CA ARG A 50 18.44 1.22 -20.31
C ARG A 50 18.92 2.39 -21.15
N LEU A 51 18.19 3.51 -21.15
CA LEU A 51 18.63 4.74 -21.81
C LEU A 51 19.92 5.27 -21.18
N LEU A 52 20.06 5.21 -19.86
CA LEU A 52 21.29 5.58 -19.17
C LEU A 52 22.45 4.61 -19.44
N ALA A 53 22.15 3.31 -19.57
CA ALA A 53 23.12 2.27 -19.93
C ALA A 53 23.59 2.34 -21.40
N SER A 54 22.84 3.00 -22.29
CA SER A 54 23.13 3.08 -23.73
C SER A 54 24.42 3.84 -24.12
N ALA A 55 25.18 4.34 -23.15
CA ALA A 55 26.40 5.14 -23.32
C ALA A 55 26.23 6.45 -24.11
N ASP A 56 25.01 6.83 -24.52
CA ASP A 56 24.76 8.03 -25.31
C ASP A 56 24.95 9.34 -24.50
N PRO A 57 25.98 10.16 -24.82
CA PRO A 57 26.29 11.37 -24.06
C PRO A 57 25.17 12.41 -24.07
N ASP A 58 24.44 12.59 -25.17
CA ASP A 58 23.42 13.66 -25.20
C ASP A 58 22.14 13.25 -24.48
N THR A 59 21.79 11.96 -24.47
CA THR A 59 20.66 11.41 -23.68
C THR A 59 20.89 11.61 -22.19
N ARG A 60 22.11 11.31 -21.75
CA ARG A 60 22.58 11.65 -20.40
C ARG A 60 22.49 13.16 -20.17
N ALA A 61 22.88 13.99 -21.15
CA ALA A 61 22.88 15.47 -21.08
C ALA A 61 21.48 16.08 -21.01
N ALA A 62 20.49 15.48 -21.66
CA ALA A 62 19.10 15.94 -21.56
C ALA A 62 18.46 15.54 -20.24
N LEU A 63 18.63 14.29 -19.79
CA LEU A 63 18.18 13.85 -18.46
C LEU A 63 18.78 14.73 -17.36
N ALA A 64 20.06 15.04 -17.48
CA ALA A 64 20.72 15.98 -16.60
C ALA A 64 20.06 17.37 -16.66
N ARG A 65 19.92 17.96 -17.86
CA ARG A 65 19.29 19.27 -18.07
C ARG A 65 17.85 19.37 -17.55
N ASP A 66 17.11 18.27 -17.52
CA ASP A 66 15.77 18.24 -16.93
C ASP A 66 15.74 18.24 -15.42
N ALA A 67 16.48 17.29 -14.84
CA ALA A 67 16.68 17.20 -13.40
C ALA A 67 17.17 18.56 -12.90
N LEU A 68 18.00 19.24 -13.71
CA LEU A 68 18.40 20.61 -13.51
C LEU A 68 17.19 21.57 -13.54
N ALA A 69 16.40 21.61 -14.62
CA ALA A 69 15.36 22.63 -14.87
C ALA A 69 14.17 22.61 -13.90
N ARG A 70 13.75 21.46 -13.38
CA ARG A 70 12.50 21.34 -12.59
C ARG A 70 12.60 21.73 -11.13
N GLY A 71 13.81 21.69 -10.55
CA GLY A 71 13.99 21.77 -9.10
C GLY A 71 13.30 20.63 -8.33
N SER A 72 12.78 19.60 -9.02
CA SER A 72 12.19 18.40 -8.43
C SER A 72 13.20 17.25 -8.49
N VAL A 73 13.36 16.58 -7.36
CA VAL A 73 14.20 15.39 -7.21
C VAL A 73 13.66 14.22 -8.02
N PRO A 74 14.44 13.63 -8.96
CA PRO A 74 14.05 12.36 -9.57
C PRO A 74 14.05 11.25 -8.52
N PRO A 75 13.30 10.14 -8.71
CA PRO A 75 13.37 9.00 -7.81
C PRO A 75 14.83 8.61 -7.50
N ALA A 76 15.13 8.26 -6.24
CA ALA A 76 16.51 8.11 -5.76
C ALA A 76 17.39 7.19 -6.62
N ASP A 77 16.81 6.12 -7.19
CA ASP A 77 17.51 5.20 -8.07
C ASP A 77 17.90 5.85 -9.41
N VAL A 78 17.07 6.73 -9.96
CA VAL A 78 17.40 7.53 -11.15
C VAL A 78 18.44 8.60 -10.80
N ALA A 79 18.29 9.27 -9.65
CA ALA A 79 19.23 10.27 -9.17
C ALA A 79 20.65 9.69 -9.00
N ILE A 80 20.78 8.47 -8.47
CA ILE A 80 22.06 7.75 -8.33
C ILE A 80 22.70 7.52 -9.71
N VAL A 81 21.96 6.99 -10.70
CA VAL A 81 22.52 6.74 -12.03
C VAL A 81 22.90 8.04 -12.76
N LEU A 82 22.17 9.13 -12.52
CA LEU A 82 22.55 10.45 -13.03
C LEU A 82 23.80 11.00 -12.33
N ALA A 83 23.94 10.74 -11.04
CA ALA A 83 25.12 11.13 -10.28
C ALA A 83 26.39 10.42 -10.77
N GLU A 84 26.25 9.15 -11.19
CA GLU A 84 27.33 8.33 -11.79
C GLU A 84 27.92 8.92 -13.09
N LEU A 85 27.27 9.91 -13.70
CA LEU A 85 27.80 10.62 -14.87
C LEU A 85 28.98 11.54 -14.55
N GLY A 86 29.16 11.92 -13.27
CA GLY A 86 30.29 12.75 -12.84
C GLY A 86 30.25 14.21 -13.31
N TRP A 87 29.09 14.72 -13.74
CA TRP A 87 28.96 16.08 -14.27
C TRP A 87 28.75 17.12 -13.17
N PRO A 88 29.66 18.11 -13.00
CA PRO A 88 29.62 19.06 -11.89
C PRO A 88 28.29 19.79 -11.72
N GLU A 89 27.70 20.30 -12.80
CA GLU A 89 26.48 21.11 -12.73
C GLU A 89 25.26 20.27 -12.32
N LEU A 90 25.15 19.06 -12.88
CA LEU A 90 24.09 18.09 -12.55
C LEU A 90 24.21 17.62 -11.11
N ALA A 91 25.42 17.23 -10.72
CA ALA A 91 25.76 16.82 -9.38
C ALA A 91 25.35 17.87 -8.35
N VAL A 92 25.67 19.14 -8.57
CA VAL A 92 25.28 20.24 -7.67
C VAL A 92 23.76 20.27 -7.46
N ARG A 93 22.95 20.15 -8.51
CA ARG A 93 21.49 20.22 -8.33
C ARG A 93 20.89 18.92 -7.81
N LEU A 94 21.37 17.75 -8.20
CA LEU A 94 20.93 16.48 -7.60
C LEU A 94 21.16 16.50 -6.08
N TYR A 95 22.35 16.97 -5.68
CA TYR A 95 22.70 17.16 -4.28
C TYR A 95 21.76 18.16 -3.59
N LEU A 96 21.56 19.36 -4.16
CA LEU A 96 20.73 20.38 -3.52
C LEU A 96 19.22 20.08 -3.56
N ALA A 97 18.76 19.32 -4.55
CA ALA A 97 17.36 18.95 -4.66
C ALA A 97 16.99 17.93 -3.59
N GLU A 98 17.84 16.93 -3.35
CA GLU A 98 17.67 15.92 -2.29
C GLU A 98 17.83 16.53 -0.89
N PHE A 99 18.58 17.63 -0.79
CA PHE A 99 18.77 18.40 0.43
C PHE A 99 18.35 19.87 0.28
N PRO A 100 17.04 20.16 0.16
CA PRO A 100 16.56 21.52 -0.10
C PRO A 100 17.00 22.50 0.99
N LEU A 101 17.39 23.71 0.58
CA LEU A 101 17.74 24.82 1.48
C LEU A 101 16.52 25.13 2.38
N GLY A 102 16.63 24.84 3.67
CA GLY A 102 15.51 24.93 4.62
C GLY A 102 15.02 23.57 5.14
N PHE A 103 15.69 22.47 4.82
CA PHE A 103 15.63 21.24 5.62
C PHE A 103 16.31 21.51 6.99
N GLU A 104 15.71 22.39 7.78
CA GLU A 104 16.00 22.43 9.21
C GLU A 104 15.54 21.07 9.74
N SER A 105 16.50 20.29 10.25
CA SER A 105 16.17 19.19 11.16
C SER A 105 15.12 19.72 12.13
N PRO A 106 14.00 19.01 12.38
CA PRO A 106 12.88 19.51 13.16
C PRO A 106 13.27 19.74 14.64
N ARG A 107 14.13 20.73 14.90
CA ARG A 107 14.43 21.32 16.18
C ARG A 107 13.30 22.29 16.50
N ARG A 108 12.09 21.79 16.75
CA ARG A 108 10.99 22.63 17.22
C ARG A 108 10.99 22.64 18.74
N SER A 109 10.93 23.86 19.28
CA SER A 109 11.00 24.16 20.71
C SER A 109 10.04 23.30 21.55
N VAL A 110 10.62 22.59 22.52
CA VAL A 110 9.98 21.69 23.49
C VAL A 110 9.17 22.48 24.54
N SER A 111 8.21 23.30 24.12
CA SER A 111 7.54 24.24 25.04
C SER A 111 6.02 24.14 25.12
N ASP A 112 5.40 23.03 24.72
CA ASP A 112 3.96 22.82 25.01
C ASP A 112 3.61 21.38 25.44
N PRO A 113 3.39 21.13 26.75
CA PRO A 113 3.14 19.80 27.32
C PRO A 113 1.65 19.41 27.34
N GLY A 114 0.90 19.75 26.29
CA GLY A 114 -0.52 19.36 26.17
C GLY A 114 -0.74 17.86 25.92
N PRO A 115 -1.85 17.27 26.42
CA PRO A 115 -2.18 15.86 26.19
C PRO A 115 -2.46 15.61 24.69
N ARG A 116 -1.68 14.71 24.08
CA ARG A 116 -1.77 14.39 22.64
C ARG A 116 -2.89 13.36 22.38
N PRO A 117 -3.70 13.51 21.31
CA PRO A 117 -4.82 12.60 21.01
C PRO A 117 -4.36 11.18 20.62
N ALA A 118 -5.23 10.19 20.86
CA ALA A 118 -5.05 8.82 20.39
C ALA A 118 -4.91 8.79 18.85
N GLY A 119 -3.81 8.24 18.35
CA GLY A 119 -3.42 8.27 16.94
C GLY A 119 -2.26 9.22 16.61
N TYR A 120 -1.84 10.09 17.53
CA TYR A 120 -0.65 10.93 17.35
C TYR A 120 0.63 10.09 17.18
N ARG A 121 0.77 9.00 17.96
CA ARG A 121 1.94 8.11 17.87
C ARG A 121 2.06 7.46 16.49
N ALA A 122 0.99 6.84 15.99
CA ALA A 122 0.98 6.22 14.65
C ALA A 122 1.36 7.22 13.55
N ARG A 123 0.83 8.46 13.59
CA ARG A 123 1.20 9.51 12.62
C ARG A 123 2.63 10.03 12.80
N ALA A 124 3.12 10.09 14.03
CA ALA A 124 4.50 10.48 14.32
C ALA A 124 5.47 9.40 13.81
N ASP A 125 5.15 8.12 14.01
CA ASP A 125 5.94 6.98 13.54
C ASP A 125 5.93 6.90 12.01
N GLU A 126 4.78 7.08 11.36
CA GLU A 126 4.66 7.18 9.89
C GLU A 126 5.48 8.35 9.33
N ARG A 127 5.40 9.52 9.98
CA ARG A 127 6.20 10.70 9.60
C ARG A 127 7.70 10.46 9.78
N ARG A 128 8.11 9.80 10.86
CA ARG A 128 9.52 9.43 11.12
C ARG A 128 10.02 8.44 10.07
N ALA A 129 9.24 7.40 9.74
CA ALA A 129 9.56 6.44 8.70
C ALA A 129 9.76 7.15 7.34
N THR A 130 8.87 8.08 7.00
CA THR A 130 8.97 8.86 5.76
C THR A 130 10.21 9.77 5.73
N VAL A 131 10.51 10.47 6.82
CA VAL A 131 11.71 11.33 6.92
C VAL A 131 13.00 10.51 6.82
N ARG A 132 13.03 9.32 7.44
CA ARG A 132 14.15 8.39 7.39
C ARG A 132 14.39 7.86 5.98
N GLU A 133 13.34 7.42 5.29
CA GLU A 133 13.43 6.94 3.91
C GLU A 133 13.98 8.03 2.98
N ARG A 134 13.48 9.26 3.11
CA ARG A 134 13.98 10.41 2.34
C ARG A 134 15.43 10.77 2.65
N THR A 135 15.81 10.78 3.93
CA THR A 135 17.20 11.11 4.31
C THR A 135 18.17 10.04 3.80
N THR A 136 17.78 8.77 3.88
CA THR A 136 18.56 7.64 3.35
C THR A 136 18.72 7.76 1.83
N ALA A 137 17.65 8.07 1.10
CA ALA A 137 17.71 8.33 -0.34
C ALA A 137 18.67 9.49 -0.67
N ALA A 138 18.53 10.62 0.02
CA ALA A 138 19.34 11.82 -0.22
C ALA A 138 20.85 11.57 0.00
N LEU A 139 21.20 10.84 1.07
CA LEU A 139 22.60 10.49 1.35
C LEU A 139 23.19 9.54 0.30
N ARG A 140 22.39 8.61 -0.26
CA ARG A 140 22.86 7.70 -1.32
C ARG A 140 23.15 8.47 -2.60
N VAL A 141 22.26 9.39 -2.97
CA VAL A 141 22.46 10.28 -4.12
C VAL A 141 23.70 11.15 -3.92
N GLY A 142 23.84 11.79 -2.75
CA GLY A 142 25.01 12.61 -2.45
C GLY A 142 26.32 11.83 -2.48
N SER A 143 26.31 10.58 -2.01
CA SER A 143 27.49 9.70 -2.06
C SER A 143 27.85 9.30 -3.49
N ALA A 144 26.86 8.96 -4.31
CA ALA A 144 27.07 8.68 -5.74
C ALA A 144 27.61 9.91 -6.49
N VAL A 145 27.11 11.11 -6.16
CA VAL A 145 27.57 12.38 -6.76
C VAL A 145 29.06 12.59 -6.52
N LEU A 146 29.50 12.42 -5.28
CA LEU A 146 30.90 12.67 -4.94
C LEU A 146 31.82 11.53 -5.36
N ALA A 147 31.37 10.27 -5.29
CA ALA A 147 32.14 9.13 -5.76
C ALA A 147 32.49 9.24 -7.25
N SER A 148 31.61 9.88 -8.03
CA SER A 148 31.75 10.03 -9.48
C SER A 148 32.40 11.34 -9.90
N ALA A 149 32.76 12.20 -8.94
CA ALA A 149 33.31 13.51 -9.22
C ALA A 149 34.78 13.42 -9.67
N ASP A 150 35.13 14.08 -10.77
CA ASP A 150 36.52 14.27 -11.17
C ASP A 150 37.12 15.50 -10.45
N PRO A 151 38.05 15.34 -9.50
CA PRO A 151 38.62 16.45 -8.76
C PRO A 151 39.50 17.36 -9.64
N THR A 152 39.85 16.98 -10.86
CA THR A 152 40.62 17.81 -11.80
C THR A 152 39.74 18.80 -12.57
N ASP A 153 38.42 18.59 -12.61
CA ASP A 153 37.49 19.50 -13.26
C ASP A 153 37.29 20.77 -12.41
N PRO A 154 37.70 21.96 -12.91
CA PRO A 154 37.65 23.20 -12.12
C PRO A 154 36.21 23.63 -11.77
N ARG A 155 35.20 23.18 -12.53
CA ARG A 155 33.80 23.58 -12.35
C ARG A 155 33.21 23.11 -11.01
N TRP A 156 33.81 22.11 -10.37
CA TRP A 156 33.46 21.74 -8.99
C TRP A 156 33.79 22.84 -7.98
N ARG A 157 34.82 23.65 -8.26
CA ARG A 157 35.37 24.70 -7.39
C ARG A 157 35.05 26.13 -7.81
N GLU A 158 34.48 26.33 -8.99
CA GLU A 158 34.03 27.65 -9.44
C GLU A 158 32.93 28.21 -8.53
N PRO A 159 32.71 29.54 -8.51
CA PRO A 159 31.62 30.15 -7.77
C PRO A 159 30.27 29.50 -8.12
N GLY A 160 29.56 28.99 -7.11
CA GLY A 160 28.32 28.24 -7.22
C GLY A 160 28.50 26.72 -7.42
N GLY A 161 29.74 26.22 -7.51
CA GLY A 161 30.09 24.80 -7.56
C GLY A 161 29.81 24.06 -6.25
N LEU A 162 29.89 22.72 -6.28
CA LEU A 162 29.56 21.89 -5.11
C LEU A 162 30.53 22.16 -3.96
N VAL A 163 31.82 22.39 -4.27
CA VAL A 163 32.86 22.62 -3.26
C VAL A 163 32.59 23.89 -2.45
N GLU A 164 32.33 25.02 -3.10
CA GLU A 164 32.02 26.28 -2.40
C GLU A 164 30.74 26.14 -1.55
N ARG A 165 29.66 25.61 -2.14
CA ARG A 165 28.36 25.46 -1.45
C ARG A 165 28.44 24.58 -0.21
N LEU A 166 29.16 23.47 -0.28
CA LEU A 166 29.36 22.60 0.87
C LEU A 166 30.35 23.22 1.86
N SER A 167 31.35 23.98 1.41
CA SER A 167 32.26 24.71 2.30
C SER A 167 31.56 25.79 3.15
N ASP A 168 30.45 26.35 2.66
CA ASP A 168 29.64 27.31 3.43
C ASP A 168 28.61 26.65 4.36
N THR A 169 28.41 25.34 4.22
CA THR A 169 27.42 24.59 5.02
C THR A 169 27.94 24.39 6.45
N ARG A 170 27.10 24.68 7.45
CA ARG A 170 27.41 24.51 8.89
C ARG A 170 26.56 23.38 9.48
N ALA A 171 27.23 22.40 10.10
CA ALA A 171 26.66 21.30 10.88
C ALA A 171 25.39 20.67 10.27
N ASP A 172 25.54 20.07 9.08
CA ASP A 172 24.42 19.55 8.29
C ASP A 172 24.72 18.14 7.76
N VAL A 173 23.70 17.28 7.74
CA VAL A 173 23.74 15.93 7.14
C VAL A 173 24.18 15.97 5.66
N ARG A 174 24.02 17.13 5.01
CA ARG A 174 24.58 17.44 3.69
C ARG A 174 26.10 17.33 3.59
N LEU A 175 26.86 17.33 4.67
CA LEU A 175 28.33 17.17 4.57
C LEU A 175 28.78 15.72 4.66
N VAL A 176 27.85 14.79 4.92
CA VAL A 176 28.19 13.38 5.15
C VAL A 176 28.86 12.73 3.92
N PRO A 177 28.31 12.85 2.71
CA PRO A 177 28.98 12.36 1.51
C PRO A 177 30.40 12.93 1.30
N ALA A 178 30.65 14.18 1.74
CA ALA A 178 31.94 14.85 1.56
C ALA A 178 33.10 14.15 2.27
N LEU A 179 32.82 13.39 3.33
CA LEU A 179 33.83 12.59 4.03
C LEU A 179 34.43 11.48 3.15
N ARG A 180 33.73 11.07 2.09
CA ARG A 180 34.19 10.05 1.12
C ARG A 180 34.53 10.60 -0.26
N GLY A 181 34.24 11.87 -0.51
CA GLY A 181 34.45 12.51 -1.79
C GLY A 181 35.94 12.72 -2.13
N PRO A 182 36.25 13.08 -3.38
CA PRO A 182 37.62 13.24 -3.87
C PRO A 182 38.20 14.64 -3.61
N PHE A 183 37.45 15.55 -2.97
CA PHE A 183 37.85 16.94 -2.77
C PHE A 183 38.49 17.14 -1.38
N PRO A 184 39.81 17.33 -1.28
CA PRO A 184 40.49 17.42 0.01
C PRO A 184 39.96 18.59 0.87
N GLU A 185 39.64 19.73 0.26
CA GLU A 185 39.04 20.87 0.95
C GLU A 185 37.67 20.57 1.57
N LEU A 186 36.83 19.76 0.91
CA LEU A 186 35.53 19.36 1.45
C LEU A 186 35.65 18.30 2.53
N ILE A 187 36.58 17.37 2.38
CA ILE A 187 36.85 16.37 3.43
C ILE A 187 37.35 17.09 4.69
N ALA A 188 38.32 18.00 4.56
CA ALA A 188 38.83 18.79 5.67
C ALA A 188 37.75 19.71 6.28
N HIS A 189 36.87 20.29 5.45
CA HIS A 189 35.73 21.07 5.94
C HIS A 189 34.75 20.21 6.72
N ALA A 190 34.33 19.06 6.17
CA ALA A 190 33.42 18.14 6.84
C ALA A 190 34.02 17.62 8.16
N LEU A 191 35.31 17.26 8.18
CA LEU A 191 36.02 16.88 9.41
C LEU A 191 36.02 18.00 10.47
N ARG A 192 36.24 19.25 10.07
CA ARG A 192 36.17 20.40 10.99
C ARG A 192 34.75 20.68 11.49
N VAL A 193 33.76 20.62 10.60
CA VAL A 193 32.36 20.93 10.91
C VAL A 193 31.75 19.87 11.81
N PHE A 194 31.94 18.59 11.49
CA PHE A 194 31.44 17.50 12.32
C PHE A 194 32.33 17.28 13.56
N GLY A 195 33.61 17.66 13.50
CA GLY A 195 34.53 17.54 14.61
C GLY A 195 34.69 16.12 15.14
N ASP A 196 34.11 15.85 16.31
CA ASP A 196 34.12 14.53 16.95
C ASP A 196 32.83 13.73 16.74
N ASP A 197 31.84 14.31 16.03
CA ASP A 197 30.55 13.68 15.73
C ASP A 197 30.67 12.42 14.87
N PRO A 198 31.50 12.35 13.80
CA PRO A 198 31.64 11.15 13.00
C PRO A 198 32.45 10.11 13.75
N THR A 199 32.19 8.85 13.41
CA THR A 199 32.87 7.71 14.00
C THR A 199 34.39 7.84 13.82
N PRO A 200 35.23 7.39 14.79
CA PRO A 200 36.67 7.33 14.59
C PRO A 200 37.09 6.66 13.27
N ALA A 201 36.35 5.65 12.80
CA ALA A 201 36.58 5.05 11.48
C ALA A 201 36.28 5.99 10.34
N VAL A 202 35.10 6.62 10.33
CA VAL A 202 34.73 7.57 9.28
C VAL A 202 35.73 8.72 9.25
N ARG A 203 36.22 9.18 10.40
CA ARG A 203 37.27 10.22 10.46
C ARG A 203 38.61 9.73 9.96
N LEU A 204 39.01 8.50 10.27
CA LEU A 204 40.28 7.94 9.81
C LEU A 204 40.25 7.67 8.29
N ASP A 205 39.15 7.15 7.76
CA ASP A 205 38.92 6.97 6.32
C ASP A 205 38.96 8.33 5.61
N ALA A 206 38.21 9.31 6.12
CA ALA A 206 38.23 10.67 5.61
C ALA A 206 39.65 11.26 5.64
N ARG A 207 40.42 11.08 6.73
CA ARG A 207 41.82 11.55 6.79
C ARG A 207 42.76 10.84 5.81
N ARG A 208 42.57 9.55 5.54
CA ARG A 208 43.31 8.83 4.49
C ARG A 208 42.96 9.38 3.12
N ARG A 209 41.67 9.58 2.83
CA ARG A 209 41.22 10.19 1.57
C ARG A 209 41.74 11.62 1.43
N LEU A 210 41.75 12.40 2.51
CA LEU A 210 42.33 13.74 2.56
C LEU A 210 43.82 13.72 2.24
N ARG A 211 44.59 12.79 2.83
CA ARG A 211 46.02 12.60 2.55
C ARG A 211 46.26 12.13 1.13
N ALA A 212 45.45 11.19 0.63
CA ALA A 212 45.56 10.67 -0.72
C ALA A 212 45.24 11.73 -1.79
N ALA A 213 44.21 12.55 -1.55
CA ALA A 213 43.77 13.57 -2.50
C ALA A 213 44.54 14.89 -2.39
N GLY A 214 45.02 15.27 -1.20
CA GLY A 214 45.61 16.58 -0.92
C GLY A 214 47.01 16.57 -0.32
N GLY A 215 47.61 15.40 -0.10
CA GLY A 215 48.94 15.24 0.51
C GLY A 215 48.99 15.60 2.01
N GLU A 216 50.21 15.64 2.55
CA GLU A 216 50.47 15.98 3.96
C GLU A 216 50.00 17.40 4.32
N ASP A 217 50.14 18.35 3.38
CA ASP A 217 49.76 19.75 3.61
C ASP A 217 48.25 19.91 3.84
N ALA A 218 47.42 19.08 3.21
CA ALA A 218 45.98 19.10 3.41
C ALA A 218 45.59 18.49 4.76
N LEU A 219 46.29 17.44 5.19
CA LEU A 219 46.12 16.83 6.50
C LEU A 219 46.56 17.80 7.63
N ALA A 220 47.68 18.51 7.46
CA ALA A 220 48.16 19.51 8.41
C ALA A 220 47.15 20.67 8.59
N ARG A 221 46.43 21.04 7.52
CA ARG A 221 45.40 22.09 7.54
C ARG A 221 44.08 21.70 8.23
N ASP A 222 43.84 20.42 8.53
CA ASP A 222 42.71 19.97 9.38
C ASP A 222 42.80 20.59 10.80
N GLY A 223 43.97 21.08 11.21
CA GLY A 223 44.16 21.86 12.44
C GLY A 223 44.08 21.05 13.74
N ARG A 224 43.68 19.78 13.67
CA ARG A 224 43.68 18.80 14.78
C ARG A 224 45.00 18.01 14.85
N GLY A 225 46.11 18.73 14.67
CA GLY A 225 47.44 18.20 14.32
C GLY A 225 48.21 17.39 15.36
N ASP A 226 47.64 16.96 16.50
CA ASP A 226 48.45 16.41 17.60
C ASP A 226 47.95 15.09 18.24
N ALA A 227 47.08 14.31 17.59
CA ALA A 227 46.59 13.06 18.20
C ALA A 227 46.53 11.86 17.25
N ALA A 228 47.66 11.51 16.63
CA ALA A 228 48.18 10.13 16.54
C ALA A 228 49.40 10.06 15.59
N PRO A 229 50.59 10.57 15.97
CA PRO A 229 51.79 10.49 15.12
C PRO A 229 52.36 9.07 14.95
N ASP A 230 51.88 8.10 15.73
CA ASP A 230 52.45 6.74 15.81
C ASP A 230 51.61 5.64 15.14
N ALA A 231 50.63 5.98 14.30
CA ALA A 231 49.96 4.95 13.50
C ALA A 231 50.93 4.46 12.42
N PRO A 232 51.41 3.20 12.44
CA PRO A 232 52.32 2.70 11.43
C PRO A 232 51.67 2.79 10.05
N PRO A 233 52.45 2.90 8.96
CA PRO A 233 51.93 2.72 7.61
C PRO A 233 51.35 1.30 7.51
N LEU A 234 50.02 1.19 7.65
CA LEU A 234 49.30 -0.07 7.50
C LEU A 234 49.11 -0.30 5.99
N ASP A 235 49.36 -1.52 5.55
CA ASP A 235 48.94 -2.03 4.24
C ASP A 235 47.42 -1.79 4.07
N ASP A 236 46.97 -1.54 2.84
CA ASP A 236 45.59 -1.13 2.52
C ASP A 236 44.57 -2.14 3.06
N ALA A 237 44.86 -3.44 2.97
CA ALA A 237 44.00 -4.50 3.52
C ALA A 237 43.94 -4.49 5.07
N VAL A 238 45.06 -4.18 5.73
CA VAL A 238 45.12 -4.09 7.20
C VAL A 238 44.47 -2.80 7.69
N PHE A 239 44.55 -1.74 6.90
CA PHE A 239 43.90 -0.46 7.18
C PHE A 239 42.38 -0.53 7.01
N ASP A 240 41.88 -1.16 5.95
CA ASP A 240 40.43 -1.35 5.74
C ASP A 240 39.84 -2.24 6.84
N ALA A 241 40.58 -3.27 7.26
CA ALA A 241 40.28 -4.05 8.45
C ALA A 241 40.27 -3.17 9.72
N HIS A 242 41.26 -2.29 9.91
CA HIS A 242 41.31 -1.37 11.05
C HIS A 242 40.15 -0.34 11.06
N LEU A 243 39.75 0.17 9.90
CA LEU A 243 38.58 1.03 9.74
C LEU A 243 37.29 0.30 10.09
N LEU A 244 37.14 -0.94 9.64
CA LEU A 244 36.02 -1.79 10.03
C LEU A 244 35.96 -1.93 11.56
N LEU A 245 37.08 -2.25 12.22
CA LEU A 245 37.15 -2.37 13.68
C LEU A 245 36.80 -1.05 14.36
N LEU A 246 37.33 0.09 13.90
CA LEU A 246 37.02 1.41 14.47
C LEU A 246 35.54 1.79 14.29
N GLY A 247 34.90 1.34 13.21
CA GLY A 247 33.49 1.59 12.92
C GLY A 247 32.60 0.77 13.84
N LEU A 248 32.93 -0.51 13.99
CA LEU A 248 32.32 -1.41 14.96
C LEU A 248 32.44 -0.87 16.38
N ARG A 249 33.60 -0.33 16.76
CA ARG A 249 33.84 0.32 18.06
C ARG A 249 33.04 1.58 18.29
N HIS A 250 32.65 2.27 17.23
CA HIS A 250 31.85 3.46 17.41
C HIS A 250 30.40 3.11 17.66
N LEU A 251 29.84 2.16 16.88
CA LEU A 251 28.52 1.60 17.13
C LEU A 251 28.40 1.07 18.56
N ASP A 252 29.48 0.47 19.06
CA ASP A 252 29.64 -0.03 20.43
C ASP A 252 29.58 1.06 21.52
N ARG A 253 30.01 2.29 21.22
CA ARG A 253 30.00 3.43 22.16
C ARG A 253 28.72 4.26 22.10
N SER A 254 27.89 4.07 21.07
CA SER A 254 26.60 4.74 20.96
C SER A 254 25.61 4.05 21.92
N PRO A 255 25.02 4.76 22.90
CA PRO A 255 24.15 4.12 23.89
C PRO A 255 22.93 3.44 23.23
N PRO A 256 22.48 2.27 23.75
CA PRO A 256 21.34 1.56 23.21
C PRO A 256 20.05 2.40 23.30
N ARG A 257 19.25 2.36 22.23
CA ARG A 257 18.04 3.19 22.03
C ARG A 257 16.92 2.98 23.07
N GLN A 258 16.93 1.89 23.84
CA GLN A 258 15.76 1.49 24.64
C GLN A 258 15.51 2.38 25.87
N ASP A 259 16.53 2.96 26.49
CA ASP A 259 16.35 3.80 27.69
C ASP A 259 15.94 5.25 27.39
N ARG A 260 15.89 5.67 26.11
CA ARG A 260 15.64 7.06 25.69
C ARG A 260 14.28 7.32 25.06
N TYR A 261 13.24 6.53 25.39
CA TYR A 261 11.86 6.93 25.09
C TYR A 261 11.38 8.18 25.88
N THR A 262 12.26 8.78 26.70
CA THR A 262 12.04 10.08 27.33
C THR A 262 12.46 11.23 26.40
N ASN A 263 11.55 11.67 25.54
CA ASN A 263 11.35 13.03 24.98
C ASN A 263 12.53 13.89 24.44
N ASP A 264 13.80 13.47 24.45
CA ASP A 264 14.88 14.27 23.86
C ASP A 264 14.99 14.04 22.36
N GLU A 265 14.33 14.91 21.59
CA GLU A 265 14.25 14.91 20.12
C GLU A 265 15.59 15.30 19.43
N ASP A 266 16.61 15.72 20.19
CA ASP A 266 17.87 16.27 19.65
C ASP A 266 19.01 15.23 19.46
N GLU A 267 18.95 14.05 20.07
CA GLU A 267 20.04 13.04 20.00
C GLU A 267 19.83 11.92 18.95
N ASP A 268 18.66 11.83 18.32
CA ASP A 268 18.31 10.71 17.43
C ASP A 268 19.10 10.71 16.10
N TRP A 269 19.56 11.89 15.65
CA TRP A 269 20.25 12.05 14.35
C TRP A 269 21.68 11.51 14.32
N ASN A 270 22.45 11.62 15.40
CA ASN A 270 23.84 11.11 15.43
C ASN A 270 23.89 9.57 15.36
N THR A 271 22.88 8.90 15.91
CA THR A 271 22.76 7.43 15.86
C THR A 271 22.40 6.96 14.45
N ASP A 272 21.45 7.63 13.78
CA ASP A 272 21.08 7.29 12.40
C ASP A 272 22.19 7.66 11.40
N PHE A 273 22.96 8.72 11.67
CA PHE A 273 24.17 9.08 10.92
C PHE A 273 25.26 8.00 11.02
N ALA A 274 25.57 7.54 12.23
CA ALA A 274 26.55 6.49 12.47
C ALA A 274 26.12 5.15 11.85
N VAL A 275 24.83 4.78 11.97
CA VAL A 275 24.27 3.57 11.37
C VAL A 275 24.30 3.64 9.84
N TYR A 276 23.87 4.76 9.23
CA TYR A 276 23.87 4.93 7.78
C TYR A 276 25.28 4.95 7.18
N ALA A 277 26.18 5.79 7.72
CA ALA A 277 27.55 5.91 7.24
C ALA A 277 28.29 4.59 7.36
N TRP A 278 27.99 3.80 8.41
CA TRP A 278 28.55 2.47 8.60
C TRP A 278 27.90 1.41 7.71
N THR A 279 26.56 1.38 7.52
CA THR A 279 25.94 0.42 6.59
C THR A 279 26.41 0.62 5.17
N GLU A 280 26.60 1.86 4.71
CA GLU A 280 27.21 2.12 3.39
C GLU A 280 28.70 1.75 3.35
N PHE A 281 29.46 1.96 4.43
CA PHE A 281 30.87 1.53 4.49
C PHE A 281 31.01 0.02 4.35
N VAL A 282 30.17 -0.73 5.08
CA VAL A 282 30.28 -2.18 5.19
C VAL A 282 29.51 -2.90 4.09
N SER A 283 28.51 -2.27 3.46
CA SER A 283 27.88 -2.82 2.25
C SER A 283 28.73 -2.63 0.99
N ALA A 284 29.70 -1.71 0.98
CA ALA A 284 30.67 -1.60 -0.11
C ALA A 284 31.79 -2.67 0.01
N ALA A 285 32.00 -3.21 1.20
CA ALA A 285 32.88 -4.36 1.44
C ALA A 285 32.09 -5.67 1.17
N ASP A 286 31.77 -5.93 -0.10
CA ASP A 286 31.20 -7.21 -0.56
C ASP A 286 32.22 -8.36 -0.51
N GLU A 287 33.48 -8.07 -0.17
CA GLU A 287 34.53 -9.05 0.09
C GLU A 287 34.45 -9.61 1.53
N LEU A 288 34.80 -10.89 1.68
CA LEU A 288 34.84 -11.63 2.95
C LEU A 288 35.49 -10.78 4.05
N LEU A 289 34.73 -10.47 5.11
CA LEU A 289 35.29 -9.79 6.27
C LEU A 289 36.49 -10.58 6.83
N PRO A 290 37.58 -9.93 7.24
CA PRO A 290 38.75 -10.60 7.81
C PRO A 290 38.43 -11.07 9.24
N TRP A 291 37.64 -12.13 9.35
CA TRP A 291 37.09 -12.63 10.61
C TRP A 291 38.18 -12.93 11.65
N ASP A 292 39.35 -13.44 11.24
CA ASP A 292 40.47 -13.68 12.14
C ASP A 292 40.95 -12.40 12.84
N LEU A 293 40.99 -11.28 12.10
CA LEU A 293 41.40 -9.98 12.64
C LEU A 293 40.30 -9.38 13.53
N ILE A 294 39.03 -9.56 13.16
CA ILE A 294 37.88 -9.15 13.99
C ILE A 294 37.86 -9.93 15.30
N LEU A 295 38.08 -11.25 15.25
CA LEU A 295 38.17 -12.11 16.43
C LEU A 295 39.36 -11.73 17.32
N ALA A 296 40.54 -11.48 16.73
CA ALA A 296 41.72 -11.04 17.48
C ALA A 296 41.49 -9.69 18.18
N GLU A 297 40.84 -8.74 17.50
CA GLU A 297 40.51 -7.45 18.08
C GLU A 297 39.40 -7.53 19.12
N HIS A 298 38.40 -8.39 18.91
CA HIS A 298 37.35 -8.67 19.89
C HIS A 298 37.96 -9.29 21.16
N ALA A 299 38.89 -10.25 21.03
CA ALA A 299 39.60 -10.83 22.16
C ALA A 299 40.47 -9.80 22.90
N ARG A 300 41.11 -8.88 22.17
CA ARG A 300 41.91 -7.79 22.76
C ARG A 300 41.03 -6.76 23.48
N ARG A 301 39.86 -6.45 22.92
CA ARG A 301 38.88 -5.52 23.47
C ARG A 301 37.48 -5.99 23.02
N PRO A 302 36.59 -6.48 23.89
CA PRO A 302 35.29 -6.98 23.44
C PRO A 302 34.44 -5.89 22.78
N PHE A 303 33.85 -6.20 21.63
CA PHE A 303 32.79 -5.38 21.02
C PHE A 303 31.51 -5.60 21.83
N THR A 304 30.63 -4.62 21.91
CA THR A 304 29.32 -4.75 22.59
C THR A 304 28.18 -4.27 21.68
N GLY A 305 26.96 -4.55 22.14
CA GLY A 305 25.73 -3.96 21.62
C GLY A 305 25.59 -3.97 20.10
N ALA A 306 25.39 -2.77 19.54
CA ALA A 306 25.13 -2.54 18.13
C ALA A 306 26.26 -2.99 17.19
N GLY A 307 27.51 -2.89 17.65
CA GLY A 307 28.67 -3.31 16.86
C GLY A 307 28.66 -4.82 16.62
N LEU A 308 28.40 -5.60 17.68
CA LEU A 308 28.26 -7.05 17.58
C LEU A 308 27.07 -7.47 16.70
N ALA A 309 25.89 -6.87 16.90
CA ALA A 309 24.70 -7.20 16.13
C ALA A 309 24.86 -6.92 14.62
N ALA A 310 25.67 -5.93 14.26
CA ALA A 310 25.89 -5.61 12.87
C ALA A 310 26.82 -6.61 12.16
N MET A 311 27.68 -7.32 12.91
CA MET A 311 28.49 -8.42 12.39
C MET A 311 27.65 -9.65 12.06
N THR A 312 26.58 -9.94 12.81
CA THR A 312 25.74 -11.13 12.59
C THR A 312 24.93 -11.07 11.30
N MET A 313 24.82 -9.90 10.68
CA MET A 313 24.20 -9.73 9.36
C MET A 313 25.07 -10.22 8.21
N ARG A 314 26.33 -10.58 8.47
CA ARG A 314 27.34 -10.79 7.43
C ARG A 314 27.59 -12.28 7.20
N PRO A 315 27.70 -12.72 5.94
CA PRO A 315 28.03 -14.11 5.61
C PRO A 315 29.32 -14.56 6.31
N GLY A 316 29.28 -15.74 6.92
CA GLY A 316 30.44 -16.35 7.59
C GLY A 316 30.76 -15.80 8.99
N CYS A 317 29.85 -15.04 9.62
CA CYS A 317 30.03 -14.60 11.01
C CYS A 317 30.29 -15.80 11.94
N PRO A 318 31.41 -15.80 12.70
CA PRO A 318 31.71 -16.86 13.65
C PRO A 318 30.59 -17.06 14.68
N ALA A 319 30.22 -18.31 14.95
CA ALA A 319 29.12 -18.65 15.84
C ALA A 319 29.28 -18.05 17.25
N ASP A 320 30.51 -17.99 17.77
CA ASP A 320 30.81 -17.42 19.09
C ASP A 320 30.53 -15.91 19.14
N LEU A 321 30.89 -15.17 18.08
CA LEU A 321 30.59 -13.74 17.97
C LEU A 321 29.09 -13.51 17.84
N ALA A 322 28.39 -14.34 17.07
CA ALA A 322 26.94 -14.25 16.95
C ALA A 322 26.23 -14.56 18.28
N ALA A 323 26.71 -15.54 19.05
CA ALA A 323 26.20 -15.85 20.38
C ALA A 323 26.45 -14.73 21.39
N GLU A 324 27.60 -14.06 21.31
CA GLU A 324 27.87 -12.88 22.12
C GLU A 324 27.00 -11.69 21.69
N ALA A 325 26.85 -11.46 20.39
CA ALA A 325 25.96 -10.44 19.84
C ALA A 325 24.52 -10.64 20.31
N TYR A 326 24.04 -11.89 20.28
CA TYR A 326 22.71 -12.23 20.74
C TYR A 326 22.52 -11.95 22.23
N ARG A 327 23.51 -12.28 23.08
CA ARG A 327 23.46 -11.97 24.51
C ARG A 327 23.43 -10.46 24.80
N ALA A 328 24.07 -9.65 23.94
CA ALA A 328 24.09 -8.20 24.09
C ALA A 328 22.84 -7.51 23.52
N GLU A 329 22.41 -7.89 22.32
CA GLU A 329 21.35 -7.24 21.52
C GLU A 329 20.51 -8.29 20.77
N PRO A 330 19.71 -9.10 21.50
CA PRO A 330 19.04 -10.26 20.90
C PRO A 330 18.07 -9.86 19.79
N TYR A 331 17.39 -8.71 19.93
CA TYR A 331 16.46 -8.19 18.94
C TYR A 331 17.11 -7.96 17.57
N ARG A 332 18.21 -7.19 17.54
CA ARG A 332 18.84 -6.79 16.28
C ARG A 332 19.44 -7.99 15.56
N VAL A 333 20.00 -8.92 16.32
CA VAL A 333 20.55 -10.17 15.78
C VAL A 333 19.46 -11.00 15.13
N LEU A 334 18.33 -11.23 15.81
CA LEU A 334 17.23 -12.03 15.28
C LEU A 334 16.57 -11.40 14.04
N ALA A 335 16.35 -10.09 14.05
CA ALA A 335 15.70 -9.39 12.93
C ALA A 335 16.56 -9.37 11.66
N ALA A 336 17.87 -9.37 11.83
CA ALA A 336 18.82 -9.13 10.74
C ALA A 336 19.63 -10.36 10.33
N ALA A 337 19.51 -11.48 11.05
CA ALA A 337 20.16 -12.73 10.70
C ALA A 337 19.72 -13.19 9.30
N PRO A 338 20.66 -13.27 8.33
CA PRO A 338 20.37 -13.82 7.00
C PRO A 338 20.16 -15.34 7.06
N ASP A 339 20.72 -16.02 8.07
CA ASP A 339 20.78 -17.48 8.24
C ASP A 339 19.93 -18.00 9.41
N VAL A 340 19.94 -19.33 9.60
CA VAL A 340 19.28 -20.05 10.70
C VAL A 340 19.95 -19.69 12.04
N VAL A 341 19.23 -19.03 12.94
CA VAL A 341 19.71 -18.78 14.31
C VAL A 341 19.43 -20.00 15.21
N PRO A 342 20.21 -20.27 16.26
CA PRO A 342 19.90 -21.33 17.22
C PRO A 342 18.50 -21.15 17.84
N LEU A 343 17.75 -22.25 18.01
CA LEU A 343 16.38 -22.19 18.56
C LEU A 343 16.35 -21.68 20.00
N GLU A 344 17.41 -21.92 20.77
CA GLU A 344 17.56 -21.44 22.14
C GLU A 344 17.51 -19.91 22.22
N TRP A 345 17.97 -19.24 21.16
CA TRP A 345 17.91 -17.78 21.06
C TRP A 345 16.47 -17.34 20.85
N ILE A 346 15.72 -18.02 20.00
CA ILE A 346 14.28 -17.74 19.85
C ILE A 346 13.57 -17.98 21.19
N THR A 347 13.81 -19.10 21.87
CA THR A 347 13.18 -19.41 23.17
C THR A 347 13.45 -18.33 24.22
N SER A 348 14.72 -17.93 24.38
CA SER A 348 15.09 -16.89 25.35
C SER A 348 14.43 -15.55 25.01
N PHE A 349 14.24 -15.24 23.73
CA PHE A 349 13.62 -14.00 23.29
C PHE A 349 12.10 -14.00 23.46
N VAL A 350 11.44 -15.10 23.07
CA VAL A 350 9.99 -15.27 23.22
C VAL A 350 9.59 -15.22 24.70
N ALA A 351 10.44 -15.69 25.61
CA ALA A 351 10.22 -15.56 27.05
C ALA A 351 10.24 -14.10 27.56
N ASP A 352 10.87 -13.17 26.85
CA ASP A 352 10.97 -11.75 27.24
C ASP A 352 9.82 -10.90 26.64
N THR A 353 8.67 -10.97 27.30
CA THR A 353 7.47 -10.17 26.97
C THR A 353 7.66 -8.66 27.06
N SER A 354 8.69 -8.19 27.76
CA SER A 354 8.86 -6.76 28.05
C SER A 354 9.36 -5.97 26.83
N SER A 355 9.89 -6.67 25.82
CA SER A 355 10.57 -6.07 24.68
C SER A 355 9.64 -5.40 23.66
N GLY A 356 8.33 -5.72 23.63
CA GLY A 356 7.37 -5.14 22.66
C GLY A 356 7.68 -5.43 21.20
N VAL A 357 8.59 -6.38 20.93
CA VAL A 357 9.10 -6.73 19.61
C VAL A 357 8.29 -7.88 18.98
N VAL A 358 8.08 -7.78 17.66
CA VAL A 358 7.35 -8.76 16.83
C VAL A 358 8.33 -9.83 16.31
N TRP A 359 8.43 -10.97 17.00
CA TRP A 359 9.30 -12.11 16.62
C TRP A 359 8.57 -13.14 15.73
N GLU A 360 7.23 -13.10 15.72
CA GLU A 360 6.36 -14.04 15.04
C GLU A 360 6.65 -14.17 13.53
N PRO A 361 6.87 -13.07 12.77
CA PRO A 361 7.21 -13.15 11.34
C PRO A 361 8.52 -13.87 11.06
N LEU A 362 9.50 -13.79 11.97
CA LEU A 362 10.80 -14.43 11.80
C LEU A 362 10.66 -15.95 11.90
N LEU A 363 9.96 -16.42 12.95
CA LEU A 363 9.69 -17.85 13.12
C LEU A 363 8.83 -18.38 11.97
N ALA A 364 7.77 -17.65 11.59
CA ALA A 364 6.89 -18.02 10.48
C ALA A 364 7.65 -18.15 9.16
N ARG A 365 8.54 -17.19 8.85
CA ARG A 365 9.38 -17.23 7.65
C ARG A 365 10.32 -18.44 7.68
N ALA A 366 11.03 -18.65 8.79
CA ALA A 366 11.99 -19.75 8.90
C ALA A 366 11.33 -21.13 8.77
N LEU A 367 10.16 -21.34 9.37
CA LEU A 367 9.38 -22.56 9.21
C LEU A 367 8.85 -22.74 7.77
N THR A 368 8.40 -21.64 7.12
CA THR A 368 7.90 -21.69 5.73
C THR A 368 9.02 -22.02 4.74
N GLU A 369 10.23 -21.51 4.99
CA GLU A 369 11.42 -21.78 4.16
C GLU A 369 12.11 -23.10 4.51
N GLY A 370 11.57 -23.88 5.46
CA GLY A 370 12.13 -25.18 5.87
C GLY A 370 13.47 -25.08 6.60
N ARG A 371 13.78 -23.91 7.20
CA ARG A 371 15.01 -23.65 7.95
C ARG A 371 15.02 -24.27 9.35
N TYR A 372 13.83 -24.52 9.92
CA TYR A 372 13.66 -25.23 11.18
C TYR A 372 12.78 -26.46 11.00
N ASP A 373 13.09 -27.51 11.76
CA ASP A 373 12.18 -28.64 11.92
C ASP A 373 11.00 -28.22 12.83
N PRO A 374 9.74 -28.30 12.35
CA PRO A 374 8.58 -27.97 13.16
C PRO A 374 8.48 -28.76 14.47
N ASP A 375 8.85 -30.05 14.50
CA ASP A 375 8.78 -30.83 15.74
C ASP A 375 9.78 -30.30 16.78
N GLU A 376 10.98 -29.93 16.34
CA GLU A 376 12.02 -29.35 17.21
C GLU A 376 11.58 -28.00 17.80
N VAL A 377 10.94 -27.15 16.99
CA VAL A 377 10.38 -25.86 17.45
C VAL A 377 9.30 -26.07 18.51
N LEU A 378 8.38 -27.01 18.30
CA LEU A 378 7.29 -27.29 19.24
C LEU A 378 7.79 -27.90 20.57
N ASP A 379 8.98 -28.51 20.54
CA ASP A 379 9.61 -29.16 21.69
C ASP A 379 10.54 -28.25 22.47
N THR A 380 11.07 -27.20 21.83
CA THR A 380 12.16 -26.37 22.37
C THR A 380 11.72 -24.93 22.66
N VAL A 381 10.81 -24.37 21.86
CA VAL A 381 10.43 -22.95 21.96
C VAL A 381 9.29 -22.75 22.95
N ALA A 382 9.48 -21.77 23.84
CA ALA A 382 8.56 -21.41 24.90
C ALA A 382 8.49 -19.87 25.06
N PRO A 383 7.36 -19.32 25.55
CA PRO A 383 6.15 -20.05 25.96
C PRO A 383 5.28 -20.56 24.80
N ALA A 384 4.60 -21.67 25.06
CA ALA A 384 3.74 -22.36 24.11
C ALA A 384 2.72 -21.45 23.40
N THR A 385 2.02 -20.59 24.15
CA THR A 385 0.90 -19.80 23.66
C THR A 385 1.35 -18.72 22.67
N ALA A 386 2.54 -18.16 22.88
CA ALA A 386 3.17 -17.23 21.96
C ALA A 386 3.57 -17.98 20.66
N VAL A 387 4.23 -19.14 20.79
CA VAL A 387 4.62 -19.99 19.64
C VAL A 387 3.43 -20.30 18.75
N PHE A 388 2.28 -20.73 19.30
CA PHE A 388 1.08 -21.02 18.52
C PHE A 388 0.62 -19.86 17.65
N ALA A 389 0.71 -18.61 18.13
CA ALA A 389 0.30 -17.43 17.36
C ALA A 389 1.20 -17.16 16.14
N ALA A 390 2.43 -17.68 16.14
CA ALA A 390 3.40 -17.51 15.07
C ALA A 390 3.47 -18.67 14.06
N LEU A 391 2.75 -19.78 14.28
CA LEU A 391 2.87 -20.96 13.43
C LEU A 391 2.23 -20.76 12.04
N PRO A 392 2.98 -20.94 10.94
CA PRO A 392 2.44 -20.80 9.59
C PRO A 392 1.73 -22.08 9.15
N LEU A 393 0.48 -22.28 9.54
CA LEU A 393 -0.27 -23.53 9.27
C LEU A 393 -0.49 -23.87 7.78
N ALA A 394 -0.23 -22.92 6.88
CA ALA A 394 -0.21 -23.18 5.44
C ALA A 394 0.98 -24.04 5.01
N ALA A 395 2.07 -24.08 5.80
CA ALA A 395 3.21 -24.95 5.57
C ALA A 395 2.85 -26.40 5.99
N PRO A 396 2.89 -27.38 5.06
CA PRO A 396 2.45 -28.76 5.36
C PRO A 396 3.18 -29.40 6.54
N GLY A 397 4.51 -29.23 6.64
CA GLY A 397 5.29 -29.80 7.72
C GLY A 397 4.90 -29.28 9.12
N VAL A 398 4.58 -27.99 9.22
CA VAL A 398 4.09 -27.38 10.47
C VAL A 398 2.72 -27.94 10.83
N ARG A 399 1.80 -28.03 9.84
CA ARG A 399 0.47 -28.57 10.04
C ARG A 399 0.52 -30.02 10.53
N ASP A 400 1.35 -30.86 9.91
CA ASP A 400 1.50 -32.27 10.28
C ASP A 400 2.04 -32.44 11.71
N ALA A 401 3.02 -31.62 12.11
CA ALA A 401 3.56 -31.62 13.46
C ALA A 401 2.51 -31.22 14.51
N VAL A 402 1.75 -30.16 14.25
CA VAL A 402 0.63 -29.74 15.12
C VAL A 402 -0.47 -30.79 15.16
N SER A 403 -0.81 -31.43 14.03
CA SER A 403 -1.78 -32.52 13.97
C SER A 403 -1.39 -33.71 14.85
N ARG A 404 -0.10 -34.08 14.89
CA ARG A 404 0.40 -35.13 15.81
C ARG A 404 0.21 -34.76 17.27
N LEU A 405 0.40 -33.49 17.64
CA LEU A 405 0.13 -33.02 19.00
C LEU A 405 -1.36 -33.03 19.33
N ALA A 406 -2.20 -32.53 18.41
CA ALA A 406 -3.66 -32.54 18.57
C ALA A 406 -4.22 -33.96 18.74
N ALA A 407 -3.65 -34.95 18.05
CA ALA A 407 -4.05 -36.35 18.19
C ALA A 407 -3.89 -36.90 19.63
N ARG A 408 -2.98 -36.33 20.43
CA ARG A 408 -2.77 -36.73 21.84
C ARG A 408 -3.91 -36.28 22.75
N LEU A 409 -4.62 -35.20 22.41
CA LEU A 409 -5.80 -34.74 23.14
C LEU A 409 -7.01 -35.66 22.90
N GLY A 410 -7.04 -36.34 21.74
CA GLY A 410 -8.15 -37.21 21.36
C GLY A 410 -9.50 -36.49 21.37
N THR A 411 -10.56 -37.22 21.70
CA THR A 411 -11.93 -36.71 21.79
C THR A 411 -12.32 -36.24 23.19
N ASP A 412 -11.39 -36.08 24.12
CA ASP A 412 -11.69 -35.73 25.52
C ASP A 412 -12.02 -34.22 25.69
N PRO A 413 -13.29 -33.84 25.93
CA PRO A 413 -13.67 -32.44 26.05
C PRO A 413 -12.96 -31.72 27.20
N ALA A 414 -12.57 -32.43 28.25
CA ALA A 414 -11.89 -31.84 29.41
C ALA A 414 -10.48 -31.36 29.03
N ALA A 415 -9.71 -32.18 28.30
CA ALA A 415 -8.39 -31.80 27.80
C ALA A 415 -8.46 -30.59 26.84
N TRP A 416 -9.44 -30.57 25.94
CA TRP A 416 -9.66 -29.42 25.05
C TRP A 416 -10.10 -28.15 25.79
N SER A 417 -10.92 -28.28 26.83
CA SER A 417 -11.26 -27.16 27.69
C SER A 417 -10.04 -26.65 28.44
N ALA A 418 -9.17 -27.53 28.94
CA ALA A 418 -7.94 -27.16 29.64
C ALA A 418 -6.96 -26.36 28.75
N ILE A 419 -6.85 -26.71 27.46
CA ILE A 419 -6.12 -25.90 26.48
C ILE A 419 -6.69 -24.48 26.41
N ARG A 420 -8.02 -24.34 26.33
CA ARG A 420 -8.70 -23.05 26.15
C ARG A 420 -8.72 -22.17 27.41
N THR A 421 -8.78 -22.78 28.60
CA THR A 421 -8.82 -22.05 29.89
C THR A 421 -7.45 -21.98 30.56
N GLY A 422 -6.41 -22.48 29.90
CA GLY A 422 -5.05 -22.38 30.39
C GLY A 422 -4.59 -20.94 30.54
N LYS A 423 -3.48 -20.76 31.27
CA LYS A 423 -2.86 -19.45 31.42
C LYS A 423 -2.49 -18.85 30.07
N ALA A 424 -2.86 -17.58 29.89
CA ALA A 424 -2.46 -16.75 28.74
C ALA A 424 -0.96 -16.88 28.45
N TRP A 425 -0.17 -17.02 29.52
CA TRP A 425 1.26 -17.26 29.51
C TRP A 425 1.58 -18.62 30.14
N PHE A 426 1.71 -19.67 29.31
CA PHE A 426 2.19 -20.97 29.76
C PHE A 426 3.71 -21.05 29.54
N PRO A 427 4.55 -21.07 30.60
CA PRO A 427 5.99 -20.90 30.48
C PRO A 427 6.72 -22.09 29.82
N GLY A 428 6.05 -23.24 29.69
CA GLY A 428 6.61 -24.42 29.03
C GLY A 428 6.47 -24.38 27.51
N THR A 429 6.97 -25.43 26.87
CA THR A 429 6.95 -25.60 25.41
C THR A 429 5.57 -26.05 24.93
N VAL A 430 5.35 -26.01 23.60
CA VAL A 430 4.06 -26.42 23.02
C VAL A 430 3.71 -27.87 23.36
N ARG A 431 4.68 -28.80 23.28
CA ARG A 431 4.47 -30.19 23.70
C ARG A 431 4.08 -30.30 25.18
N GLN A 432 4.78 -29.61 26.07
CA GLN A 432 4.51 -29.63 27.51
C GLN A 432 3.13 -29.06 27.84
N PHE A 433 2.69 -28.03 27.10
CA PHE A 433 1.35 -27.47 27.25
C PHE A 433 0.26 -28.49 26.91
N VAL A 434 0.41 -29.18 25.78
CA VAL A 434 -0.51 -30.25 25.37
C VAL A 434 -0.49 -31.42 26.37
N GLU A 435 0.67 -31.84 26.84
CA GLU A 435 0.80 -32.90 27.86
C GLU A 435 0.16 -32.53 29.20
N SER A 436 0.29 -31.26 29.61
CA SER A 436 -0.36 -30.74 30.81
C SER A 436 -1.88 -30.78 30.67
N ALA A 437 -2.41 -30.51 29.48
CA ALA A 437 -3.84 -30.61 29.19
C ALA A 437 -4.35 -32.05 29.23
N VAL A 438 -3.63 -33.00 28.61
CA VAL A 438 -3.98 -34.43 28.65
C VAL A 438 -3.99 -34.98 30.08
N THR A 439 -3.10 -34.49 30.94
CA THR A 439 -3.01 -34.95 32.34
C THR A 439 -3.92 -34.18 33.31
N GLY A 440 -4.69 -33.20 32.83
CA GLY A 440 -5.56 -32.36 33.66
C GLY A 440 -4.80 -31.44 34.64
N ARG A 441 -3.55 -31.09 34.32
CA ARG A 441 -2.65 -30.32 35.21
C ARG A 441 -2.40 -28.88 34.73
N VAL A 442 -3.11 -28.39 33.73
CA VAL A 442 -2.94 -27.00 33.27
C VAL A 442 -3.39 -26.07 34.40
N PRO A 443 -2.52 -25.18 34.90
CA PRO A 443 -2.93 -24.19 35.87
C PRO A 443 -4.01 -23.31 35.25
N GLU A 444 -5.19 -23.27 35.87
CA GLU A 444 -6.25 -22.37 35.44
C GLU A 444 -5.86 -20.91 35.73
N ASP A 445 -6.19 -20.01 34.82
CA ASP A 445 -6.12 -18.58 35.07
C ASP A 445 -7.46 -18.08 35.60
N HIS A 446 -7.56 -17.92 36.92
CA HIS A 446 -8.77 -17.40 37.55
C HIS A 446 -9.01 -15.90 37.29
N ASN A 447 -8.04 -15.19 36.69
CA ASN A 447 -8.09 -13.74 36.48
C ASN A 447 -8.39 -13.32 35.03
N THR A 448 -8.49 -14.24 34.07
CA THR A 448 -8.96 -13.89 32.73
C THR A 448 -10.48 -13.81 32.70
N THR A 449 -11.05 -12.71 33.18
CA THR A 449 -12.39 -12.30 32.76
C THR A 449 -12.30 -11.91 31.28
N PHE A 450 -12.78 -12.80 30.41
CA PHE A 450 -12.81 -12.70 28.94
C PHE A 450 -13.75 -11.58 28.43
N ALA A 451 -13.66 -10.37 28.98
CA ALA A 451 -14.51 -9.23 28.64
C ALA A 451 -14.00 -8.41 27.43
N GLY A 452 -12.91 -8.86 26.78
CA GLY A 452 -12.33 -8.21 25.61
C GLY A 452 -12.98 -8.61 24.29
N SER A 453 -12.85 -7.74 23.27
CA SER A 453 -13.30 -8.05 21.91
C SER A 453 -12.58 -9.30 21.37
N PRO A 454 -13.28 -10.24 20.68
CA PRO A 454 -12.67 -11.42 20.06
C PRO A 454 -11.54 -11.10 19.08
N ALA A 455 -11.53 -9.87 18.52
CA ALA A 455 -10.55 -9.43 17.53
C ALA A 455 -9.11 -9.32 18.07
N SER A 456 -8.92 -9.18 19.39
CA SER A 456 -7.61 -9.31 20.04
C SER A 456 -7.54 -10.70 20.68
N ALA A 457 -7.46 -11.75 19.85
CA ALA A 457 -7.41 -13.11 20.35
C ALA A 457 -6.27 -13.26 21.37
N ASN A 458 -6.62 -13.67 22.59
CA ASN A 458 -5.62 -13.98 23.62
C ASN A 458 -4.74 -15.14 23.09
N PRO A 459 -3.42 -15.17 23.34
CA PRO A 459 -2.53 -16.26 22.94
C PRO A 459 -3.07 -17.69 23.18
N VAL A 460 -3.84 -17.91 24.24
CA VAL A 460 -4.48 -19.21 24.53
C VAL A 460 -5.60 -19.56 23.55
N GLU A 461 -6.37 -18.56 23.11
CA GLU A 461 -7.43 -18.74 22.11
C GLU A 461 -6.83 -19.06 20.74
N ALA A 462 -5.67 -18.50 20.42
CA ALA A 462 -4.88 -18.87 19.25
C ALA A 462 -4.41 -20.32 19.32
N ALA A 463 -3.86 -20.75 20.47
CA ALA A 463 -3.46 -22.14 20.70
C ALA A 463 -4.62 -23.13 20.49
N PHE A 464 -5.78 -22.87 21.09
CA PHE A 464 -6.98 -23.69 20.91
C PHE A 464 -7.39 -23.78 19.43
N ARG A 465 -7.48 -22.63 18.73
CA ARG A 465 -7.83 -22.60 17.29
C ARG A 465 -6.88 -23.41 16.45
N VAL A 466 -5.57 -23.24 16.65
CA VAL A 466 -4.52 -23.92 15.89
C VAL A 466 -4.63 -25.43 16.07
N LEU A 467 -4.69 -25.90 17.32
CA LEU A 467 -4.83 -27.32 17.63
C LEU A 467 -6.13 -27.89 17.08
N PHE A 468 -7.26 -27.21 17.28
CA PHE A 468 -8.56 -27.69 16.83
C PHE A 468 -8.60 -27.81 15.31
N THR A 469 -8.09 -26.81 14.58
CA THR A 469 -8.06 -26.81 13.11
C THR A 469 -7.17 -27.91 12.52
N CYS A 470 -6.16 -28.35 13.28
CA CYS A 470 -5.26 -29.44 12.89
C CYS A 470 -5.69 -30.81 13.42
N ALA A 471 -6.70 -30.89 14.28
CA ALA A 471 -7.23 -32.16 14.77
C ALA A 471 -7.87 -32.97 13.64
N ALA A 472 -7.90 -34.30 13.80
CA ALA A 472 -8.54 -35.18 12.84
C ALA A 472 -10.05 -34.86 12.72
N PRO A 473 -10.66 -35.01 11.52
CA PRO A 473 -12.05 -34.60 11.30
C PRO A 473 -13.08 -35.29 12.22
N ASP A 474 -12.83 -36.55 12.59
CA ASP A 474 -13.64 -37.32 13.54
C ASP A 474 -13.54 -36.76 14.97
N VAL A 475 -12.34 -36.32 15.37
CA VAL A 475 -12.11 -35.62 16.64
C VAL A 475 -12.83 -34.27 16.66
N GLN A 476 -12.70 -33.47 15.60
CA GLN A 476 -13.42 -32.20 15.48
C GLN A 476 -14.93 -32.42 15.61
N ALA A 477 -15.49 -33.39 14.88
CA ALA A 477 -16.91 -33.71 14.92
C ALA A 477 -17.38 -34.14 16.32
N ALA A 478 -16.61 -34.96 17.02
CA ALA A 478 -16.94 -35.42 18.38
C ALA A 478 -16.94 -34.28 19.41
N LEU A 479 -16.09 -33.27 19.23
CA LEU A 479 -15.95 -32.17 20.18
C LEU A 479 -16.99 -31.07 19.98
N ILE A 480 -17.45 -30.84 18.74
CA ILE A 480 -18.38 -29.76 18.40
C ILE A 480 -19.57 -29.63 19.38
N PRO A 481 -20.31 -30.70 19.74
CA PRO A 481 -21.43 -30.64 20.70
C PRO A 481 -21.05 -30.14 22.10
N THR A 482 -19.78 -30.28 22.47
CA THR A 482 -19.28 -29.95 23.82
C THR A 482 -18.66 -28.55 23.91
N LEU A 483 -18.54 -27.84 22.77
CA LEU A 483 -17.88 -26.54 22.72
C LEU A 483 -18.70 -25.47 23.45
N PRO A 484 -18.08 -24.68 24.36
CA PRO A 484 -18.74 -23.53 24.96
C PRO A 484 -18.88 -22.39 23.96
N SER A 485 -19.79 -21.44 24.24
CA SER A 485 -20.13 -20.36 23.30
C SER A 485 -18.92 -19.59 22.77
N ARG A 486 -17.97 -19.29 23.65
CA ARG A 486 -16.74 -18.59 23.28
C ARG A 486 -15.87 -19.39 22.30
N ALA A 487 -15.78 -20.71 22.45
CA ALA A 487 -15.02 -21.54 21.52
C ALA A 487 -15.67 -21.55 20.13
N VAL A 488 -17.00 -21.59 20.08
CA VAL A 488 -17.76 -21.48 18.82
C VAL A 488 -17.45 -20.15 18.13
N GLU A 489 -17.52 -19.03 18.87
CA GLU A 489 -17.17 -17.71 18.33
C GLU A 489 -15.75 -17.67 17.76
N LEU A 490 -14.78 -18.18 18.51
CA LEU A 490 -13.37 -18.19 18.10
C LEU A 490 -13.13 -18.98 16.81
N LEU A 491 -13.77 -20.14 16.67
CA LEU A 491 -13.66 -20.96 15.47
C LEU A 491 -14.35 -20.32 14.24
N CYS A 492 -15.28 -19.39 14.46
CA CYS A 492 -15.97 -18.65 13.40
C CYS A 492 -15.21 -17.38 12.94
N MET A 493 -14.14 -16.99 13.64
CA MET A 493 -13.31 -15.83 13.26
C MET A 493 -12.45 -16.09 12.01
N PRO A 494 -11.87 -15.05 11.38
CA PRO A 494 -11.02 -15.22 10.20
C PRO A 494 -9.75 -16.03 10.51
N GLY A 495 -9.34 -16.87 9.57
CA GLY A 495 -8.29 -17.88 9.75
C GLY A 495 -8.69 -18.97 10.76
N GLY A 496 -10.00 -19.15 10.99
CA GLY A 496 -10.57 -20.14 11.89
C GLY A 496 -10.86 -21.48 11.20
N ALA A 497 -12.01 -22.05 11.54
CA ALA A 497 -12.47 -23.34 11.03
C ALA A 497 -12.69 -23.34 9.50
N ASN A 498 -12.44 -24.50 8.87
CA ASN A 498 -12.78 -24.74 7.47
C ASN A 498 -14.32 -24.86 7.28
N ALA A 499 -14.78 -24.81 6.01
CA ALA A 499 -16.20 -24.83 5.68
C ALA A 499 -16.97 -26.04 6.25
N THR A 500 -16.35 -27.23 6.31
CA THR A 500 -16.97 -28.44 6.88
C THR A 500 -17.22 -28.28 8.38
N VAL A 501 -16.23 -27.82 9.12
CA VAL A 501 -16.36 -27.55 10.56
C VAL A 501 -17.36 -26.43 10.82
N ARG A 502 -17.34 -25.35 10.02
CA ARG A 502 -18.33 -24.25 10.13
C ARG A 502 -19.76 -24.76 9.93
N ALA A 503 -19.98 -25.64 8.95
CA ALA A 503 -21.30 -26.24 8.72
C ALA A 503 -21.74 -27.10 9.91
N ALA A 504 -20.84 -27.87 10.52
CA ALA A 504 -21.13 -28.65 11.71
C ALA A 504 -21.40 -27.77 12.95
N LEU A 505 -20.62 -26.69 13.15
CA LEU A 505 -20.87 -25.70 14.20
C LEU A 505 -22.25 -25.04 14.03
N LEU A 506 -22.64 -24.72 12.80
CA LEU A 506 -23.97 -24.18 12.49
C LEU A 506 -25.09 -25.17 12.77
N ALA A 507 -24.89 -26.45 12.45
CA ALA A 507 -25.87 -27.50 12.70
C ALA A 507 -26.09 -27.72 14.21
N GLU A 508 -25.01 -27.71 14.99
CA GLU A 508 -25.04 -28.00 16.42
C GLU A 508 -25.43 -26.78 17.28
N HIS A 509 -24.75 -25.63 17.07
CA HIS A 509 -24.91 -24.43 17.91
C HIS A 509 -25.91 -23.41 17.35
N GLY A 510 -26.49 -23.69 16.19
CA GLY A 510 -27.60 -22.94 15.60
C GLY A 510 -27.33 -21.44 15.49
N ARG A 511 -28.10 -20.65 16.24
CA ARG A 511 -28.08 -19.18 16.17
C ARG A 511 -26.75 -18.57 16.61
N LEU A 512 -26.08 -19.16 17.60
CA LEU A 512 -24.83 -18.62 18.11
C LEU A 512 -23.73 -18.65 17.03
N ALA A 513 -23.53 -19.82 16.41
CA ALA A 513 -22.57 -19.97 15.31
C ALA A 513 -22.94 -19.07 14.12
N ALA A 514 -24.23 -18.93 13.81
CA ALA A 514 -24.69 -18.07 12.73
C ALA A 514 -24.35 -16.59 12.96
N LEU A 515 -24.53 -16.08 14.18
CA LEU A 515 -24.14 -14.71 14.55
C LEU A 515 -22.62 -14.53 14.46
N ALA A 516 -21.85 -15.46 15.02
CA ALA A 516 -20.40 -15.38 15.01
C ALA A 516 -19.83 -15.36 13.58
N LEU A 517 -20.31 -16.22 12.70
CA LEU A 517 -19.91 -16.23 11.28
C LEU A 517 -20.29 -14.93 10.57
N ALA A 518 -21.48 -14.39 10.86
CA ALA A 518 -21.94 -13.15 10.27
C ALA A 518 -21.13 -11.92 10.70
N THR A 519 -20.64 -11.89 11.95
CA THR A 519 -19.77 -10.82 12.46
C THR A 519 -18.38 -10.86 11.81
N TYR A 520 -17.90 -12.05 11.41
CA TYR A 520 -16.55 -12.24 10.84
C TYR A 520 -16.56 -12.87 9.43
N PRO A 521 -17.14 -12.20 8.43
CA PRO A 521 -17.46 -12.84 7.15
C PRO A 521 -16.31 -12.91 6.15
N ALA A 522 -15.08 -12.53 6.54
CA ALA A 522 -13.94 -12.39 5.62
C ALA A 522 -13.63 -13.67 4.83
N ASP A 523 -13.85 -14.84 5.45
CA ASP A 523 -13.56 -16.16 4.87
C ASP A 523 -14.83 -16.92 4.44
N LEU A 524 -15.98 -16.24 4.37
CA LEU A 524 -17.23 -16.86 3.93
C LEU A 524 -17.35 -16.81 2.40
N SER A 525 -17.73 -17.95 1.82
CA SER A 525 -18.17 -18.02 0.43
C SER A 525 -19.55 -17.41 0.23
N ASP A 526 -19.88 -17.05 -1.01
CA ASP A 526 -21.22 -16.54 -1.39
C ASP A 526 -22.34 -17.54 -1.01
N GLU A 527 -22.06 -18.84 -1.11
CA GLU A 527 -22.99 -19.90 -0.72
C GLU A 527 -23.21 -19.94 0.80
N GLU A 528 -22.15 -19.79 1.60
CA GLU A 528 -22.28 -19.70 3.06
C GLU A 528 -23.06 -18.45 3.49
N ILE A 529 -22.79 -17.31 2.85
CA ILE A 529 -23.56 -16.07 3.08
C ILE A 529 -25.04 -16.29 2.75
N ALA A 530 -25.37 -16.91 1.61
CA ALA A 530 -26.75 -17.20 1.23
C ALA A 530 -27.45 -18.12 2.26
N ARG A 531 -26.79 -19.19 2.72
CA ARG A 531 -27.32 -20.09 3.75
C ARG A 531 -27.57 -19.38 5.09
N LEU A 532 -26.70 -18.43 5.47
CA LEU A 532 -26.90 -17.63 6.69
C LEU A 532 -28.10 -16.70 6.56
N LEU A 533 -28.29 -16.04 5.41
CA LEU A 533 -29.46 -15.21 5.14
C LEU A 533 -30.77 -16.03 5.17
N ASP A 534 -30.76 -17.28 4.68
CA ASP A 534 -31.92 -18.19 4.68
C ASP A 534 -32.38 -18.68 6.06
N ARG A 535 -31.65 -18.30 7.12
CA ARG A 535 -32.10 -18.48 8.50
C ARG A 535 -33.14 -17.45 8.92
N ASP A 536 -33.27 -16.35 8.17
CA ASP A 536 -34.22 -15.26 8.43
C ASP A 536 -34.10 -14.69 9.86
N ASP A 537 -32.88 -14.73 10.43
CA ASP A 537 -32.58 -14.18 11.76
C ASP A 537 -32.18 -12.69 11.64
N PRO A 538 -32.88 -11.78 12.33
CA PRO A 538 -32.66 -10.35 12.20
C PRO A 538 -31.28 -9.89 12.70
N GLY A 539 -30.69 -10.60 13.67
CA GLY A 539 -29.35 -10.32 14.17
C GLY A 539 -28.28 -10.75 13.19
N VAL A 540 -28.39 -11.97 12.65
CA VAL A 540 -27.47 -12.49 11.62
C VAL A 540 -27.50 -11.59 10.38
N ASN A 541 -28.70 -11.21 9.93
CA ASN A 541 -28.87 -10.29 8.81
C ASN A 541 -28.19 -8.95 9.06
N ALA A 542 -28.27 -8.42 10.29
CA ALA A 542 -27.65 -7.15 10.62
C ALA A 542 -26.12 -7.20 10.60
N GLU A 543 -25.53 -8.26 11.15
CA GLU A 543 -24.09 -8.50 11.15
C GLU A 543 -23.56 -8.71 9.73
N LEU A 544 -24.26 -9.52 8.91
CA LEU A 544 -23.93 -9.69 7.49
C LEU A 544 -24.03 -8.36 6.72
N TYR A 545 -25.06 -7.55 6.99
CA TYR A 545 -25.21 -6.24 6.35
C TYR A 545 -24.04 -5.31 6.68
N ALA A 546 -23.56 -5.37 7.92
CA ALA A 546 -22.49 -4.54 8.45
C ALA A 546 -21.11 -4.94 7.91
N HIS A 547 -20.80 -6.24 7.93
CA HIS A 547 -19.44 -6.75 7.78
C HIS A 547 -19.22 -7.53 6.48
N ALA A 548 -20.27 -8.10 5.87
CA ALA A 548 -20.13 -8.99 4.72
C ALA A 548 -20.21 -8.27 3.37
N ARG A 549 -19.57 -8.87 2.37
CA ARG A 549 -19.68 -8.49 0.96
C ARG A 549 -20.97 -9.07 0.37
N LEU A 550 -22.11 -8.47 0.71
CA LEU A 550 -23.40 -8.87 0.16
C LEU A 550 -23.57 -8.38 -1.28
N THR A 551 -24.15 -9.24 -2.13
CA THR A 551 -24.70 -8.82 -3.42
C THR A 551 -25.82 -7.78 -3.22
N ARG A 552 -26.14 -7.03 -4.29
CA ARG A 552 -27.21 -6.02 -4.24
C ARG A 552 -28.55 -6.62 -3.82
N GLU A 553 -28.92 -7.77 -4.38
CA GLU A 553 -30.19 -8.45 -4.05
C GLU A 553 -30.26 -8.90 -2.59
N GLN A 554 -29.18 -9.52 -2.09
CA GLN A 554 -29.08 -9.91 -0.69
C GLN A 554 -29.17 -8.70 0.24
N ARG A 555 -28.52 -7.58 -0.13
CA ARG A 555 -28.56 -6.35 0.66
C ARG A 555 -29.96 -5.72 0.67
N VAL A 556 -30.66 -5.72 -0.47
CA VAL A 556 -32.06 -5.29 -0.58
C VAL A 556 -32.96 -6.18 0.28
N ARG A 557 -32.79 -7.51 0.23
CA ARG A 557 -33.54 -8.47 1.05
C ARG A 557 -33.41 -8.16 2.54
N VAL A 558 -32.18 -7.96 3.03
CA VAL A 558 -31.94 -7.60 4.43
C VAL A 558 -32.56 -6.25 4.77
N ALA A 559 -32.37 -5.24 3.91
CA ALA A 559 -32.88 -3.90 4.15
C ALA A 559 -34.41 -3.83 4.14
N SER A 560 -35.10 -4.65 3.34
CA SER A 560 -36.56 -4.72 3.25
C SER A 560 -37.20 -5.65 4.29
N GLY A 561 -36.38 -6.38 5.05
CA GLY A 561 -36.88 -7.39 5.99
C GLY A 561 -37.58 -8.55 5.28
N ALA A 562 -37.16 -8.89 4.06
CA ALA A 562 -37.73 -10.01 3.32
C ALA A 562 -37.16 -11.36 3.79
N ASP A 563 -38.03 -12.37 3.94
CA ASP A 563 -37.62 -13.73 4.27
C ASP A 563 -37.01 -14.48 3.06
N ARG A 564 -36.60 -15.74 3.25
CA ARG A 564 -36.06 -16.61 2.19
C ARG A 564 -37.04 -16.93 1.06
N HIS A 565 -38.32 -16.69 1.28
CA HIS A 565 -39.36 -16.84 0.26
C HIS A 565 -39.68 -15.50 -0.42
N GLY A 566 -38.92 -14.44 -0.11
CA GLY A 566 -39.09 -13.11 -0.66
C GLY A 566 -40.30 -12.36 -0.09
N ARG A 567 -40.92 -12.84 1.00
CA ARG A 567 -42.06 -12.16 1.62
C ARG A 567 -41.57 -10.92 2.34
N PRO A 568 -41.95 -9.71 1.92
CA PRO A 568 -41.48 -8.48 2.56
C PRO A 568 -42.01 -8.39 3.99
N ARG A 569 -41.24 -7.77 4.90
CA ARG A 569 -41.55 -7.57 6.34
C ARG A 569 -41.66 -8.82 7.20
N ALA A 570 -41.37 -9.99 6.64
CA ALA A 570 -41.40 -11.23 7.38
C ALA A 570 -40.28 -11.28 8.44
N VAL A 571 -39.16 -10.57 8.22
CA VAL A 571 -38.03 -10.46 9.14
C VAL A 571 -37.90 -9.03 9.66
N PRO A 572 -37.90 -8.81 10.98
CA PRO A 572 -37.65 -7.48 11.54
C PRO A 572 -36.30 -6.91 11.11
N VAL A 573 -36.26 -5.66 10.66
CA VAL A 573 -34.98 -4.98 10.34
C VAL A 573 -34.39 -4.42 11.65
N ALA A 574 -33.22 -4.91 12.04
CA ALA A 574 -32.55 -4.47 13.26
C ALA A 574 -32.11 -2.99 13.18
N GLU A 575 -32.12 -2.29 14.31
CA GLU A 575 -31.72 -0.89 14.40
C GLU A 575 -30.24 -0.66 13.99
N SER A 576 -29.37 -1.64 14.22
CA SER A 576 -27.98 -1.62 13.78
C SER A 576 -27.86 -1.48 12.26
N VAL A 577 -28.76 -2.07 11.46
CA VAL A 577 -28.79 -1.89 9.99
C VAL A 577 -28.98 -0.42 9.64
N ALA A 578 -29.85 0.31 10.37
CA ALA A 578 -30.06 1.74 10.18
C ALA A 578 -28.83 2.57 10.54
N SER A 579 -28.13 2.21 11.63
CA SER A 579 -26.86 2.84 12.02
C SER A 579 -25.80 2.70 10.91
N TRP A 580 -25.66 1.49 10.35
CA TRP A 580 -24.72 1.20 9.27
C TRP A 580 -25.08 1.83 7.93
N ALA A 581 -26.37 2.05 7.67
CA ALA A 581 -26.86 2.79 6.51
C ALA A 581 -26.58 4.30 6.61
N ARG A 582 -26.43 4.85 7.82
CA ARG A 582 -26.19 6.29 8.04
C ARG A 582 -24.76 6.73 7.72
N LYS A 583 -23.76 5.88 8.01
CA LYS A 583 -22.34 6.15 7.77
C LYS A 583 -21.69 4.93 7.10
N PRO A 584 -22.06 4.63 5.85
CA PRO A 584 -21.43 3.53 5.13
C PRO A 584 -19.93 3.84 4.91
N PRO A 585 -19.05 2.84 4.98
CA PRO A 585 -17.66 3.03 4.62
C PRO A 585 -17.56 3.37 3.12
N PRO A 586 -16.59 4.21 2.69
CA PRO A 586 -16.54 4.83 1.35
C PRO A 586 -16.75 3.85 0.19
N GLU A 587 -16.22 2.64 0.31
CA GLU A 587 -16.26 1.59 -0.70
C GLU A 587 -17.62 0.88 -0.82
N GLN A 588 -18.50 0.96 0.20
CA GLN A 588 -19.83 0.32 0.20
C GLN A 588 -20.99 1.31 0.09
N VAL A 589 -20.69 2.59 -0.11
CA VAL A 589 -21.69 3.67 -0.06
C VAL A 589 -22.81 3.44 -1.08
N LEU A 590 -22.47 3.11 -2.32
CA LEU A 590 -23.44 3.00 -3.42
C LEU A 590 -24.39 1.81 -3.23
N ASP A 591 -23.86 0.60 -3.01
CA ASP A 591 -24.67 -0.61 -2.82
C ASP A 591 -25.63 -0.47 -1.63
N ARG A 592 -25.18 0.15 -0.54
CA ARG A 592 -26.03 0.41 0.64
C ARG A 592 -27.11 1.44 0.33
N ILE A 593 -26.81 2.49 -0.44
CA ILE A 593 -27.83 3.46 -0.88
C ILE A 593 -28.88 2.77 -1.76
N ALA A 594 -28.45 1.98 -2.73
CA ALA A 594 -29.32 1.25 -3.63
C ALA A 594 -30.24 0.29 -2.86
N ALA A 595 -29.70 -0.44 -1.88
CA ALA A 595 -30.48 -1.33 -1.04
C ALA A 595 -31.53 -0.60 -0.19
N VAL A 596 -31.13 0.51 0.45
CA VAL A 596 -32.06 1.33 1.24
C VAL A 596 -33.15 1.96 0.37
N ARG A 597 -32.82 2.39 -0.86
CA ARG A 597 -33.79 2.90 -1.83
C ARG A 597 -34.88 1.87 -2.15
N CYS A 598 -34.48 0.62 -2.33
CA CYS A 598 -35.37 -0.47 -2.70
C CYS A 598 -36.11 -1.10 -1.51
N SER A 599 -35.75 -0.77 -0.26
CA SER A 599 -36.27 -1.49 0.90
C SER A 599 -37.71 -1.13 1.27
N GLY A 600 -38.13 0.11 1.01
CA GLY A 600 -39.39 0.66 1.54
C GLY A 600 -39.40 0.88 3.05
N HIS A 601 -38.34 0.51 3.78
CA HIS A 601 -38.35 0.50 5.24
C HIS A 601 -38.22 1.92 5.81
N PRO A 602 -39.17 2.40 6.64
CA PRO A 602 -39.20 3.79 7.12
C PRO A 602 -37.93 4.19 7.86
N LEU A 603 -37.41 3.34 8.75
CA LEU A 603 -36.18 3.63 9.50
C LEU A 603 -34.96 3.86 8.58
N LEU A 604 -34.82 3.06 7.53
CA LEU A 604 -33.67 3.17 6.63
C LEU A 604 -33.81 4.37 5.69
N LEU A 605 -35.02 4.58 5.13
CA LEU A 605 -35.31 5.70 4.24
C LEU A 605 -35.15 7.06 4.92
N ARG A 606 -35.26 7.14 6.26
CA ARG A 606 -34.91 8.36 7.01
C ARG A 606 -33.42 8.72 6.92
N HIS A 607 -32.52 7.76 6.71
CA HIS A 607 -31.07 7.99 6.65
C HIS A 607 -30.54 8.24 5.22
N LEU A 608 -31.28 7.84 4.19
CA LEU A 608 -30.91 8.01 2.78
C LEU A 608 -30.83 9.46 2.23
N PRO A 609 -31.59 10.46 2.70
CA PRO A 609 -31.73 11.74 1.99
C PRO A 609 -30.42 12.53 1.81
N ALA A 610 -29.44 12.37 2.70
CA ALA A 610 -28.12 12.97 2.55
C ALA A 610 -27.35 12.43 1.32
N HIS A 611 -27.75 11.25 0.84
CA HIS A 611 -27.18 10.57 -0.31
C HIS A 611 -28.10 10.59 -1.55
N ALA A 612 -29.41 10.84 -1.37
CA ALA A 612 -30.42 10.87 -2.44
C ALA A 612 -30.45 12.18 -3.26
N ALA A 613 -29.63 13.18 -2.90
CA ALA A 613 -29.53 14.44 -3.65
C ALA A 613 -29.08 14.23 -5.12
N GLY A 614 -28.40 13.12 -5.42
CA GLY A 614 -27.94 12.78 -6.77
C GLY A 614 -28.90 11.95 -7.63
N LEU A 615 -30.05 11.52 -7.12
CA LEU A 615 -31.00 10.69 -7.89
C LEU A 615 -31.79 11.52 -8.93
N THR A 616 -32.45 10.88 -9.90
CA THR A 616 -33.50 11.52 -10.71
C THR A 616 -34.84 11.52 -9.94
N THR A 617 -35.90 12.05 -10.54
CA THR A 617 -37.25 12.13 -9.96
C THR A 617 -37.90 10.75 -9.82
N ALA A 618 -37.73 9.87 -10.80
CA ALA A 618 -38.31 8.54 -10.81
C ALA A 618 -37.95 7.68 -9.59
N PRO A 619 -36.67 7.41 -9.26
CA PRO A 619 -36.27 6.64 -8.09
C PRO A 619 -36.70 7.30 -6.77
N ARG A 620 -36.79 8.64 -6.71
CA ARG A 620 -37.31 9.35 -5.53
C ARG A 620 -38.79 9.07 -5.30
N LEU A 621 -39.60 9.14 -6.36
CA LEU A 621 -41.02 8.79 -6.27
C LEU A 621 -41.22 7.29 -6.02
N ALA A 622 -40.40 6.43 -6.65
CA ALA A 622 -40.42 4.99 -6.41
C ALA A 622 -40.11 4.65 -4.94
N MET A 623 -39.20 5.37 -4.28
CA MET A 623 -38.97 5.21 -2.83
C MET A 623 -40.24 5.53 -2.03
N LEU A 624 -40.99 6.57 -2.39
CA LEU A 624 -42.24 6.92 -1.71
C LEU A 624 -43.34 5.89 -1.98
N VAL A 625 -43.41 5.34 -3.20
CA VAL A 625 -44.28 4.20 -3.52
C VAL A 625 -43.93 3.01 -2.63
N ARG A 626 -42.64 2.64 -2.55
CA ARG A 626 -42.19 1.52 -1.70
C ARG A 626 -42.45 1.77 -0.23
N LEU A 627 -42.24 2.99 0.25
CA LEU A 627 -42.57 3.38 1.63
C LEU A 627 -44.07 3.32 1.90
N TRP A 628 -44.90 3.72 0.94
CA TRP A 628 -46.35 3.62 1.08
C TRP A 628 -46.82 2.17 1.06
N GLU A 629 -46.28 1.35 0.15
CA GLU A 629 -46.53 -0.09 0.13
C GLU A 629 -46.11 -0.70 1.46
N TYR A 630 -44.95 -0.30 2.02
CA TYR A 630 -44.36 -0.79 3.27
C TYR A 630 -45.08 -0.33 4.55
N GLY A 631 -45.33 0.96 4.69
CA GLY A 631 -45.73 1.62 5.94
C GLY A 631 -47.08 2.33 5.85
N GLY A 632 -47.66 2.40 4.66
CA GLY A 632 -48.87 3.16 4.38
C GLY A 632 -48.63 4.67 4.26
N PRO A 633 -49.71 5.45 4.08
CA PRO A 633 -49.65 6.90 3.90
C PRO A 633 -49.02 7.65 5.09
N ARG A 634 -49.18 7.13 6.31
CA ARG A 634 -48.68 7.77 7.53
C ARG A 634 -47.15 7.85 7.54
N ASP A 635 -46.47 6.81 7.10
CA ASP A 635 -45.01 6.79 7.08
C ASP A 635 -44.44 7.73 6.00
N VAL A 636 -45.14 7.87 4.87
CA VAL A 636 -44.83 8.87 3.84
C VAL A 636 -45.02 10.28 4.39
N GLN A 637 -46.12 10.52 5.12
CA GLN A 637 -46.37 11.80 5.78
C GLN A 637 -45.28 12.15 6.80
N GLU A 638 -44.88 11.19 7.65
CA GLU A 638 -43.82 11.39 8.65
C GLU A 638 -42.45 11.67 8.00
N LEU A 639 -42.13 10.99 6.90
CA LEU A 639 -40.88 11.22 6.16
C LEU A 639 -40.81 12.63 5.55
N LEU A 640 -41.95 13.19 5.14
CA LEU A 640 -42.05 14.51 4.52
C LEU A 640 -42.22 15.65 5.53
N ASP A 641 -42.54 15.35 6.79
CA ASP A 641 -42.74 16.35 7.83
C ASP A 641 -41.39 16.92 8.32
N PRO A 642 -41.11 18.21 8.04
CA PRO A 642 -39.87 18.87 8.46
C PRO A 642 -39.79 19.05 9.99
N THR A 643 -40.90 18.90 10.72
CA THR A 643 -40.97 19.06 12.18
C THR A 643 -40.80 17.74 12.95
N SER A 644 -40.77 16.60 12.24
CA SER A 644 -40.58 15.28 12.84
C SER A 644 -39.25 15.19 13.62
N LYS A 645 -39.20 14.37 14.68
CA LYS A 645 -37.95 14.10 15.43
C LYS A 645 -36.82 13.61 14.50
N ALA A 646 -37.18 12.97 13.38
CA ALA A 646 -36.26 12.51 12.34
C ALA A 646 -35.55 13.68 11.60
N ALA A 647 -36.22 14.82 11.43
CA ALA A 647 -35.67 16.02 10.79
C ALA A 647 -34.78 16.87 11.73
N ARG A 648 -35.09 16.91 13.05
CA ARG A 648 -34.41 17.78 14.03
C ARG A 648 -32.99 17.38 14.42
N SER A 649 -32.53 16.18 14.07
CA SER A 649 -31.22 15.64 14.49
C SER A 649 -30.08 15.90 13.49
N ARG A 650 -30.24 16.86 12.56
CA ARG A 650 -29.30 17.10 11.45
C ARG A 650 -29.07 18.60 11.17
N PRO A 651 -27.87 18.99 10.70
CA PRO A 651 -27.62 20.35 10.22
C PRO A 651 -28.50 20.63 8.99
N ILE A 652 -29.25 21.73 9.07
CA ILE A 652 -30.44 22.08 8.26
C ILE A 652 -30.08 22.45 6.80
N ASP A 653 -28.80 22.70 6.52
CA ASP A 653 -28.39 23.57 5.42
C ASP A 653 -28.28 22.85 4.04
N ARG A 654 -28.54 21.53 3.96
CA ARG A 654 -28.41 20.74 2.72
C ARG A 654 -29.60 19.82 2.40
N TRP A 655 -30.72 19.97 3.12
CA TRP A 655 -31.76 18.94 3.18
C TRP A 655 -33.12 19.43 2.70
N THR A 656 -33.49 19.12 1.45
CA THR A 656 -34.89 19.20 1.01
C THR A 656 -35.13 18.22 -0.13
N TRP A 657 -36.17 17.38 0.00
CA TRP A 657 -36.74 16.70 -1.17
C TRP A 657 -37.09 17.75 -2.22
N PRO A 658 -36.86 17.50 -3.52
CA PRO A 658 -37.23 18.44 -4.56
C PRO A 658 -38.70 18.90 -4.40
N PRO A 659 -39.01 20.20 -4.57
CA PRO A 659 -40.36 20.72 -4.34
C PRO A 659 -41.46 19.97 -5.10
N HIS A 660 -41.18 19.55 -6.33
CA HIS A 660 -42.14 18.80 -7.15
C HIS A 660 -42.42 17.40 -6.60
N VAL A 661 -41.41 16.69 -6.08
CA VAL A 661 -41.60 15.38 -5.42
C VAL A 661 -42.47 15.54 -4.17
N CYS A 662 -42.24 16.59 -3.38
CA CYS A 662 -43.08 16.91 -2.22
C CYS A 662 -44.52 17.20 -2.61
N GLU A 663 -44.75 17.95 -3.69
CA GLU A 663 -46.08 18.30 -4.17
C GLU A 663 -46.88 17.06 -4.61
N VAL A 664 -46.26 16.19 -5.43
CA VAL A 664 -46.85 14.93 -5.88
C VAL A 664 -47.25 14.07 -4.68
N ALA A 665 -46.34 13.93 -3.70
CA ALA A 665 -46.60 13.12 -2.53
C ALA A 665 -47.72 13.67 -1.64
N ARG A 666 -47.79 15.00 -1.46
CA ARG A 666 -48.89 15.65 -0.73
C ARG A 666 -50.24 15.48 -1.42
N ARG A 667 -50.27 15.59 -2.76
CA ARG A 667 -51.48 15.35 -3.56
C ARG A 667 -51.97 13.91 -3.42
N ALA A 668 -51.05 12.95 -3.44
CA ALA A 668 -51.36 11.55 -3.20
C ALA A 668 -51.91 11.30 -1.78
N LEU A 669 -51.28 11.87 -0.74
CA LEU A 669 -51.78 11.79 0.63
C LEU A 669 -53.21 12.36 0.78
N ALA A 670 -53.52 13.44 0.08
CA ALA A 670 -54.86 14.05 0.09
C ALA A 670 -55.92 13.20 -0.62
N ALA A 671 -55.54 12.38 -1.61
CA ALA A 671 -56.45 11.53 -2.37
C ALA A 671 -56.90 10.25 -1.61
N GLY A 672 -56.29 9.95 -0.46
CA GLY A 672 -56.60 8.78 0.36
C GLY A 672 -55.73 7.54 0.05
N PRO A 673 -55.89 6.44 0.80
CA PRO A 673 -54.96 5.30 0.80
C PRO A 673 -54.78 4.60 -0.55
N ASP A 674 -55.88 4.27 -1.22
CA ASP A 674 -55.86 3.48 -2.47
C ASP A 674 -55.57 4.37 -3.68
N THR A 675 -56.38 5.42 -3.86
CA THR A 675 -56.21 6.41 -4.95
C THR A 675 -54.86 7.13 -4.86
N GLY A 676 -54.37 7.42 -3.65
CA GLY A 676 -53.08 8.07 -3.45
C GLY A 676 -51.90 7.21 -3.88
N LEU A 677 -51.93 5.90 -3.58
CA LEU A 677 -50.89 4.98 -4.01
C LEU A 677 -50.86 4.86 -5.55
N ASP A 678 -52.03 4.78 -6.18
CA ASP A 678 -52.11 4.73 -7.65
C ASP A 678 -51.64 6.03 -8.29
N LEU A 679 -51.92 7.19 -7.69
CA LEU A 679 -51.36 8.48 -8.12
C LEU A 679 -49.83 8.52 -8.00
N LEU A 680 -49.26 8.01 -6.90
CA LEU A 680 -47.80 7.93 -6.74
C LEU A 680 -47.16 6.97 -7.74
N ARG A 681 -47.79 5.81 -7.98
CA ARG A 681 -47.33 4.85 -9.00
C ARG A 681 -47.40 5.44 -10.40
N ALA A 682 -48.49 6.12 -10.74
CA ALA A 682 -48.63 6.81 -12.01
C ALA A 682 -47.58 7.91 -12.17
N ALA A 683 -47.34 8.72 -11.14
CA ALA A 683 -46.32 9.76 -11.17
C ALA A 683 -44.89 9.20 -11.25
N ALA A 684 -44.60 8.09 -10.55
CA ALA A 684 -43.32 7.41 -10.66
C ALA A 684 -43.10 6.82 -12.06
N ALA A 685 -44.14 6.23 -12.66
CA ALA A 685 -44.10 5.73 -14.04
C ALA A 685 -43.92 6.86 -15.07
N GLU A 686 -44.59 7.99 -14.87
CA GLU A 686 -44.42 9.20 -15.69
C GLU A 686 -42.99 9.73 -15.61
N ALA A 687 -42.44 9.85 -14.39
CA ALA A 687 -41.07 10.31 -14.19
C ALA A 687 -40.02 9.32 -14.72
N ALA A 688 -40.36 8.03 -14.81
CA ALA A 688 -39.50 6.99 -15.37
C ALA A 688 -39.55 6.96 -16.92
N ARG A 689 -40.41 7.76 -17.56
CA ARG A 689 -40.40 7.89 -19.01
C ARG A 689 -39.08 8.47 -19.48
N PRO A 690 -38.56 8.02 -20.65
CA PRO A 690 -37.27 8.47 -21.12
C PRO A 690 -37.11 9.99 -21.20
N GLU A 691 -38.14 10.71 -21.64
CA GLU A 691 -38.13 12.16 -21.78
C GLU A 691 -37.95 12.86 -20.43
N ALA A 692 -38.59 12.35 -19.37
CA ALA A 692 -38.48 12.88 -18.02
C ALA A 692 -37.10 12.60 -17.41
N VAL A 693 -36.56 11.40 -17.63
CA VAL A 693 -35.19 11.04 -17.22
C VAL A 693 -34.16 11.95 -17.91
N ILE A 694 -34.30 12.20 -19.22
CA ILE A 694 -33.42 13.11 -19.97
C ILE A 694 -33.52 14.54 -19.43
N ALA A 695 -34.73 15.03 -19.14
CA ALA A 695 -34.92 16.36 -18.57
C ALA A 695 -34.23 16.50 -17.20
N ASP A 696 -34.35 15.48 -16.35
CA ASP A 696 -33.65 15.43 -15.06
C ASP A 696 -32.12 15.42 -15.23
N LEU A 697 -31.60 14.63 -16.18
CA LEU A 697 -30.17 14.60 -16.51
C LEU A 697 -29.66 15.99 -16.97
N ARG A 698 -30.45 16.72 -17.77
CA ARG A 698 -30.09 18.08 -18.21
C ARG A 698 -30.17 19.11 -17.07
N GLY A 699 -31.12 18.96 -16.14
CA GLY A 699 -31.26 19.83 -14.96
C GLY A 699 -30.24 19.58 -13.84
N ALA A 700 -29.50 18.46 -13.89
CA ALA A 700 -28.64 17.96 -12.83
C ALA A 700 -27.25 18.64 -12.74
N ALA A 701 -27.20 19.98 -12.76
CA ALA A 701 -25.95 20.76 -12.76
C ALA A 701 -25.03 20.49 -11.54
N HIS A 702 -25.57 20.01 -10.41
CA HIS A 702 -24.86 19.80 -9.15
C HIS A 702 -24.87 18.34 -8.64
N VAL A 703 -25.20 17.37 -9.50
CA VAL A 703 -25.21 15.95 -9.07
C VAL A 703 -23.77 15.42 -9.00
N VAL A 704 -23.29 15.23 -7.78
CA VAL A 704 -21.92 14.76 -7.49
C VAL A 704 -21.85 13.22 -7.36
N ARG A 705 -22.97 12.50 -7.49
CA ARG A 705 -23.02 11.05 -7.23
C ARG A 705 -23.69 10.25 -8.35
N PRO A 706 -23.18 9.04 -8.64
CA PRO A 706 -23.45 8.36 -9.89
C PRO A 706 -24.88 7.80 -9.95
N PHE A 707 -25.43 7.78 -11.17
CA PHE A 707 -26.70 7.13 -11.53
C PHE A 707 -26.60 5.60 -11.51
N ARG A 708 -25.49 5.05 -11.00
CA ARG A 708 -24.99 3.68 -11.12
C ARG A 708 -26.03 2.56 -10.97
N ASP A 709 -27.09 2.81 -10.23
CA ASP A 709 -28.09 1.81 -9.85
C ASP A 709 -29.47 2.03 -10.47
N GLU A 710 -29.65 3.07 -11.29
CA GLU A 710 -30.91 3.41 -11.94
C GLU A 710 -31.00 2.75 -13.33
N PRO A 711 -32.09 2.03 -13.66
CA PRO A 711 -32.27 1.55 -15.02
C PRO A 711 -32.44 2.78 -15.94
N LEU A 712 -31.44 3.03 -16.77
CA LEU A 712 -31.44 4.17 -17.69
C LEU A 712 -31.99 3.78 -19.06
N PRO A 713 -32.77 4.65 -19.71
CA PRO A 713 -33.28 4.44 -21.06
C PRO A 713 -32.16 4.72 -22.07
N TRP A 714 -31.19 3.81 -22.14
CA TRP A 714 -29.96 4.01 -22.88
C TRP A 714 -30.15 4.44 -24.35
N PRO A 715 -31.08 3.88 -25.14
CA PRO A 715 -31.32 4.34 -26.50
C PRO A 715 -31.71 5.82 -26.59
N GLU A 716 -32.56 6.29 -25.67
CA GLU A 716 -33.00 7.67 -25.61
C GLU A 716 -31.93 8.59 -25.01
N VAL A 717 -31.16 8.13 -24.01
CA VAL A 717 -30.01 8.86 -23.47
C VAL A 717 -28.97 9.10 -24.56
N LEU A 718 -28.67 8.08 -25.38
CA LEU A 718 -27.76 8.20 -26.54
C LEU A 718 -28.28 9.20 -27.57
N ARG A 719 -29.57 9.12 -27.92
CA ARG A 719 -30.20 10.06 -28.86
C ARG A 719 -30.15 11.50 -28.33
N ALA A 720 -30.52 11.69 -27.07
CA ALA A 720 -30.51 12.99 -26.41
C ALA A 720 -29.12 13.59 -26.33
N GLN A 721 -28.09 12.77 -26.05
CA GLN A 721 -26.69 13.17 -26.07
C GLN A 721 -26.21 13.59 -27.46
N ALA A 722 -26.65 12.89 -28.51
CA ALA A 722 -26.31 13.21 -29.89
C ALA A 722 -26.99 14.50 -30.38
N GLU A 723 -28.22 14.77 -29.93
CA GLU A 723 -28.97 15.99 -30.25
C GLU A 723 -28.42 17.21 -29.49
N GLU A 724 -28.20 17.08 -28.18
CA GLU A 724 -27.69 18.14 -27.31
C GLU A 724 -26.85 17.50 -26.17
N PRO A 725 -25.51 17.66 -26.19
CA PRO A 725 -24.64 17.06 -25.19
C PRO A 725 -25.02 17.43 -23.75
N PHE A 726 -25.07 16.44 -22.86
CA PHE A 726 -25.23 16.65 -21.43
C PHE A 726 -24.01 17.38 -20.84
N GLY A 727 -24.20 18.09 -19.73
CA GLY A 727 -23.10 18.70 -18.99
C GLY A 727 -22.16 17.67 -18.35
N ASP A 728 -20.98 18.13 -17.93
CA ASP A 728 -19.89 17.29 -17.39
C ASP A 728 -20.31 16.37 -16.22
N ASN A 729 -21.09 16.89 -15.27
CA ASN A 729 -21.50 16.15 -14.07
C ASN A 729 -22.44 14.97 -14.38
N PRO A 730 -23.53 15.15 -15.17
CA PRO A 730 -24.34 14.04 -15.66
C PRO A 730 -23.54 13.03 -16.47
N ILE A 731 -22.70 13.48 -17.41
CA ILE A 731 -21.87 12.59 -18.22
C ILE A 731 -20.97 11.71 -17.35
N ARG A 732 -20.23 12.30 -16.41
CA ARG A 732 -19.38 11.54 -15.49
C ARG A 732 -20.18 10.49 -14.71
N SER A 733 -21.36 10.86 -14.24
CA SER A 733 -22.25 9.95 -13.49
C SER A 733 -22.85 8.83 -14.35
N LEU A 734 -23.10 9.06 -15.63
CA LEU A 734 -23.55 8.06 -16.61
C LEU A 734 -22.42 7.09 -16.98
N LEU A 735 -21.20 7.60 -17.09
CA LEU A 735 -20.00 6.84 -17.39
C LEU A 735 -19.61 5.86 -16.28
N ASP A 736 -19.83 6.24 -15.02
CA ASP A 736 -19.65 5.38 -13.84
C ASP A 736 -20.73 4.28 -13.72
N HIS A 737 -21.73 4.27 -14.61
CA HIS A 737 -22.77 3.24 -14.62
C HIS A 737 -22.23 1.91 -15.18
N PRO A 738 -22.48 0.76 -14.51
CA PRO A 738 -22.01 -0.55 -14.96
C PRO A 738 -22.50 -0.89 -16.37
N ASP A 739 -23.79 -0.67 -16.61
CA ASP A 739 -24.45 -0.92 -17.90
C ASP A 739 -24.30 0.22 -18.92
N CYS A 740 -23.42 1.20 -18.68
CA CYS A 740 -23.20 2.29 -19.63
C CYS A 740 -22.82 1.72 -21.01
N PRO A 741 -23.60 1.98 -22.06
CA PRO A 741 -23.37 1.43 -23.39
C PRO A 741 -22.01 1.86 -23.88
N THR A 742 -21.35 0.96 -24.61
CA THR A 742 -20.07 1.26 -25.24
C THR A 742 -20.21 2.51 -26.10
N GLU A 743 -21.34 2.71 -26.80
CA GLU A 743 -21.65 3.90 -27.61
C GLU A 743 -21.61 5.20 -26.81
N LEU A 744 -22.07 5.24 -25.56
CA LEU A 744 -22.03 6.47 -24.75
C LEU A 744 -20.63 6.71 -24.21
N ARG A 745 -19.96 5.65 -23.72
CA ARG A 745 -18.54 5.70 -23.33
C ARG A 745 -17.70 6.24 -24.47
N ASN A 746 -17.95 5.68 -25.64
CA ASN A 746 -17.44 6.10 -26.92
C ASN A 746 -17.77 7.56 -27.22
N VAL A 747 -19.01 8.02 -27.17
CA VAL A 747 -19.37 9.43 -27.44
C VAL A 747 -18.65 10.40 -26.50
N VAL A 748 -18.42 10.01 -25.25
CA VAL A 748 -17.66 10.84 -24.29
C VAL A 748 -16.15 10.78 -24.56
N LEU A 749 -15.65 9.61 -24.99
CA LEU A 749 -14.29 9.45 -25.49
C LEU A 749 -14.06 10.18 -26.83
N TYR A 750 -15.08 10.27 -27.71
CA TYR A 750 -15.13 10.90 -29.04
C TYR A 750 -15.41 12.42 -28.95
N GLY A 751 -15.90 12.92 -27.81
CA GLY A 751 -16.37 14.29 -27.64
C GLY A 751 -15.28 15.26 -27.16
N PRO A 752 -15.51 16.59 -27.23
CA PRO A 752 -14.57 17.61 -26.76
C PRO A 752 -14.49 17.70 -25.22
N VAL A 753 -14.71 16.58 -24.52
CA VAL A 753 -14.73 16.54 -23.06
C VAL A 753 -13.30 16.71 -22.56
N PRO A 754 -13.02 17.75 -21.75
CA PRO A 754 -11.68 17.98 -21.25
C PRO A 754 -11.16 16.74 -20.51
N TYR A 755 -9.92 16.35 -20.79
CA TYR A 755 -9.25 15.21 -20.14
C TYR A 755 -9.36 15.21 -18.60
N ARG A 756 -9.40 16.40 -17.96
CA ARG A 756 -9.59 16.54 -16.51
C ARG A 756 -10.89 15.90 -16.01
N THR A 757 -11.93 15.86 -16.83
CA THR A 757 -13.22 15.23 -16.56
C THR A 757 -13.16 13.71 -16.80
N LEU A 758 -12.27 13.27 -17.69
CA LEU A 758 -12.06 11.85 -18.03
C LEU A 758 -11.15 11.12 -17.04
N GLY A 759 -10.19 11.77 -16.38
CA GLY A 759 -9.12 11.12 -15.61
C GLY A 759 -9.61 10.05 -14.61
N GLN A 760 -10.50 10.42 -13.69
CA GLN A 760 -11.00 9.48 -12.66
C GLN A 760 -11.87 8.36 -13.25
N TRP A 761 -12.62 8.64 -14.31
CA TRP A 761 -13.42 7.64 -15.00
C TRP A 761 -12.54 6.69 -15.82
N MET A 762 -11.55 7.20 -16.55
CA MET A 762 -10.63 6.37 -17.33
C MET A 762 -9.78 5.48 -16.43
N GLU A 763 -9.35 5.97 -15.27
CA GLU A 763 -8.69 5.13 -14.25
C GLU A 763 -9.61 3.98 -13.84
N THR A 764 -10.83 4.28 -13.40
CA THR A 764 -11.82 3.27 -12.96
C THR A 764 -12.24 2.34 -14.11
N GLY A 765 -12.35 2.88 -15.32
CA GLY A 765 -12.74 2.18 -16.54
C GLY A 765 -11.67 1.21 -17.04
N LEU A 766 -10.41 1.64 -17.05
CA LEU A 766 -9.26 0.79 -17.38
C LEU A 766 -9.01 -0.26 -16.28
N GLU A 767 -9.24 0.08 -15.01
CA GLU A 767 -9.19 -0.89 -13.89
C GLU A 767 -10.27 -1.97 -14.01
N SER A 768 -11.47 -1.60 -14.47
CA SER A 768 -12.58 -2.53 -14.72
C SER A 768 -12.52 -3.21 -16.10
N GLY A 769 -11.60 -2.79 -16.98
CA GLY A 769 -11.38 -3.35 -18.32
C GLY A 769 -12.43 -2.98 -19.37
N ALA A 770 -13.22 -1.93 -19.15
CA ALA A 770 -14.43 -1.64 -19.93
C ALA A 770 -14.37 -0.35 -20.78
N PRO A 771 -13.29 0.43 -20.69
CA PRO A 771 -12.43 0.42 -21.87
C PRO A 771 -11.22 -0.46 -21.62
N THR A 772 -10.89 -1.32 -22.58
CA THR A 772 -9.57 -1.93 -22.62
C THR A 772 -8.55 -0.91 -23.13
N VAL A 773 -7.29 -1.10 -22.81
CA VAL A 773 -6.20 -0.29 -23.38
C VAL A 773 -6.18 -0.40 -24.92
N LEU A 774 -6.61 -1.53 -25.47
CA LEU A 774 -6.75 -1.72 -26.91
C LEU A 774 -7.90 -0.91 -27.49
N ASP A 775 -9.04 -0.79 -26.79
CA ASP A 775 -10.14 0.07 -27.23
C ASP A 775 -9.67 1.52 -27.33
N VAL A 776 -8.91 2.01 -26.33
CA VAL A 776 -8.30 3.36 -26.36
C VAL A 776 -7.35 3.53 -27.57
N ALA A 777 -6.64 2.48 -27.97
CA ALA A 777 -5.72 2.53 -29.11
C ALA A 777 -6.40 2.36 -30.49
N ALA A 778 -7.46 1.54 -30.56
CA ALA A 778 -8.09 1.07 -31.79
C ALA A 778 -9.29 1.91 -32.22
N THR A 779 -9.95 2.60 -31.30
CA THR A 779 -11.14 3.39 -31.61
C THR A 779 -10.76 4.83 -31.97
N ALA A 780 -11.42 5.39 -32.99
CA ALA A 780 -11.24 6.75 -33.56
C ALA A 780 -11.49 7.92 -32.59
N CYS A 781 -11.45 7.65 -31.29
CA CYS A 781 -11.90 8.51 -30.20
C CYS A 781 -11.07 9.75 -30.01
N VAL A 782 -9.78 9.68 -30.27
CA VAL A 782 -8.94 10.84 -30.18
C VAL A 782 -7.82 10.70 -31.16
N ASP A 783 -7.31 11.82 -31.65
CA ASP A 783 -6.05 11.79 -32.37
C ASP A 783 -5.06 10.91 -31.61
N ALA A 784 -4.26 10.14 -32.34
CA ALA A 784 -3.29 9.24 -31.76
C ALA A 784 -2.48 9.86 -30.57
N PRO A 785 -2.15 11.17 -30.52
CA PRO A 785 -1.57 11.85 -29.37
C PRO A 785 -2.29 11.68 -28.04
N GLN A 786 -3.61 11.83 -28.00
CA GLN A 786 -4.33 11.75 -26.73
C GLN A 786 -4.55 10.30 -26.28
N ALA A 787 -4.69 9.35 -27.22
CA ALA A 787 -4.65 7.92 -26.89
C ALA A 787 -3.31 7.55 -26.22
N VAL A 788 -2.20 8.02 -26.80
CA VAL A 788 -0.85 7.90 -26.23
C VAL A 788 -0.80 8.48 -24.81
N ARG A 789 -1.31 9.69 -24.58
CA ARG A 789 -1.32 10.32 -23.25
C ARG A 789 -2.06 9.46 -22.21
N ILE A 790 -3.28 9.03 -22.51
CA ILE A 790 -4.12 8.23 -21.61
C ILE A 790 -3.41 6.92 -21.22
N ILE A 791 -2.83 6.23 -22.21
CA ILE A 791 -2.10 4.98 -22.00
C ILE A 791 -0.87 5.21 -21.11
N THR A 792 -0.11 6.30 -21.32
CA THR A 792 1.08 6.61 -20.50
C THR A 792 0.77 7.00 -19.07
N GLU A 793 -0.28 7.77 -18.84
CA GLU A 793 -0.66 8.16 -17.48
C GLU A 793 -1.14 6.91 -16.74
N HIS A 794 -2.02 6.11 -17.31
CA HIS A 794 -2.46 4.86 -16.67
C HIS A 794 -1.28 3.91 -16.35
N ALA A 795 -0.27 3.85 -17.23
CA ALA A 795 0.96 3.10 -16.99
C ALA A 795 1.75 3.56 -15.75
N ALA A 796 1.73 4.85 -15.46
CA ALA A 796 2.48 5.46 -14.38
C ALA A 796 1.90 5.16 -12.99
N TRP A 797 0.57 5.08 -12.90
CA TRP A 797 -0.13 4.95 -11.62
C TRP A 797 -0.22 3.51 -11.10
N LYS A 798 -0.05 2.49 -11.96
CA LYS A 798 -0.24 1.07 -11.61
C LYS A 798 1.11 0.33 -11.46
N PRO A 799 1.58 0.02 -10.23
CA PRO A 799 2.79 -0.76 -10.04
C PRO A 799 2.68 -2.13 -10.73
N GLY A 800 3.67 -2.50 -11.53
CA GLY A 800 3.63 -3.76 -12.29
C GLY A 800 2.78 -3.70 -13.57
N PHE A 801 2.41 -2.51 -14.04
CA PHE A 801 1.62 -2.28 -15.27
C PHE A 801 2.08 -3.10 -16.49
N LEU A 802 3.39 -3.23 -16.74
CA LEU A 802 3.92 -4.03 -17.85
C LEU A 802 3.54 -5.53 -17.77
N ARG A 803 3.11 -6.00 -16.60
CA ARG A 803 2.64 -7.37 -16.37
C ARG A 803 1.12 -7.51 -16.54
N ASP A 804 0.39 -6.44 -16.81
CA ASP A 804 -1.06 -6.48 -17.01
C ASP A 804 -1.42 -7.20 -18.33
N PRO A 805 -2.31 -8.22 -18.34
CA PRO A 805 -2.70 -8.94 -19.54
C PRO A 805 -3.26 -8.03 -20.65
N ALA A 806 -4.05 -7.01 -20.32
CA ALA A 806 -4.63 -6.09 -21.30
C ALA A 806 -3.54 -5.24 -21.97
N TYR A 807 -2.50 -4.87 -21.22
CA TYR A 807 -1.36 -4.14 -21.77
C TYR A 807 -0.46 -5.02 -22.63
N ARG A 808 -0.22 -6.28 -22.24
CA ARG A 808 0.50 -7.24 -23.08
C ARG A 808 -0.20 -7.45 -24.41
N GLU A 809 -1.53 -7.45 -24.39
CA GLU A 809 -2.34 -7.58 -25.59
C GLU A 809 -2.20 -6.36 -26.52
N LEU A 810 -2.16 -5.15 -25.97
CA LEU A 810 -1.82 -3.95 -26.74
C LEU A 810 -0.40 -4.05 -27.33
N ILE A 811 0.61 -4.37 -26.51
CA ILE A 811 1.99 -4.56 -26.97
C ILE A 811 2.05 -5.57 -28.12
N ARG A 812 1.34 -6.69 -27.99
CA ARG A 812 1.27 -7.74 -29.03
C ARG A 812 0.68 -7.19 -30.32
N HIS A 813 -0.43 -6.45 -30.26
CA HIS A 813 -1.06 -5.84 -31.44
C HIS A 813 -0.20 -4.76 -32.10
N VAL A 814 0.53 -3.98 -31.30
CA VAL A 814 1.42 -2.93 -31.78
C VAL A 814 2.68 -3.53 -32.42
N ARG A 815 3.30 -4.53 -31.79
CA ARG A 815 4.47 -5.24 -32.35
C ARG A 815 4.14 -6.08 -33.58
N ALA A 816 2.93 -6.60 -33.68
CA ALA A 816 2.48 -7.30 -34.88
C ALA A 816 2.33 -6.36 -36.10
N ARG A 817 2.21 -5.05 -35.87
CA ARG A 817 2.10 -4.02 -36.92
C ARG A 817 3.41 -3.32 -37.21
N LEU A 818 4.22 -3.06 -36.19
CA LEU A 818 5.52 -2.41 -36.31
C LEU A 818 6.64 -3.38 -35.92
N ASP A 819 7.13 -4.11 -36.90
CA ASP A 819 8.25 -5.05 -36.75
C ASP A 819 9.62 -4.45 -37.12
N ARG A 820 9.65 -3.17 -37.50
CA ARG A 820 10.85 -2.45 -37.97
C ARG A 820 11.07 -1.12 -37.22
N PRO A 821 12.32 -0.79 -36.83
CA PRO A 821 12.63 0.49 -36.19
C PRO A 821 12.23 1.73 -37.03
N ASP A 822 12.31 1.66 -38.36
CA ASP A 822 11.92 2.78 -39.23
C ASP A 822 10.43 3.11 -39.14
N ALA A 823 9.58 2.08 -39.02
CA ALA A 823 8.14 2.26 -38.93
C ALA A 823 7.75 2.96 -37.61
N TRP A 824 8.46 2.68 -36.52
CA TRP A 824 8.33 3.43 -35.26
C TRP A 824 8.72 4.91 -35.39
N VAL A 825 9.79 5.22 -36.13
CA VAL A 825 10.22 6.61 -36.35
C VAL A 825 9.15 7.38 -37.13
N VAL A 826 8.58 6.75 -38.17
CA VAL A 826 7.48 7.34 -38.95
C VAL A 826 6.24 7.52 -38.08
N ALA A 827 5.87 6.54 -37.26
CA ALA A 827 4.73 6.64 -36.35
C ALA A 827 4.87 7.82 -35.39
N VAL A 828 6.02 7.98 -34.72
CA VAL A 828 6.25 9.10 -33.79
C VAL A 828 6.20 10.47 -34.48
N ARG A 829 6.70 10.56 -35.71
CA ARG A 829 6.66 11.81 -36.50
C ARG A 829 5.26 12.17 -36.97
N LEU A 830 4.48 11.18 -37.36
CA LEU A 830 3.11 11.38 -37.82
C LEU A 830 2.15 11.63 -36.66
N LEU A 831 2.45 11.10 -35.46
CA LEU A 831 1.60 11.13 -34.28
C LEU A 831 0.95 12.51 -34.07
N PHE A 832 1.73 13.59 -34.10
CA PHE A 832 1.25 14.94 -33.83
C PHE A 832 0.71 15.60 -35.10
N GLY A 833 -0.56 15.32 -35.37
CA GLY A 833 -1.25 15.76 -36.57
C GLY A 833 -1.90 14.61 -37.34
N PHE A 834 -1.70 13.37 -36.90
CA PHE A 834 -2.43 12.23 -37.43
C PHE A 834 -3.90 12.32 -36.98
N PRO A 835 -4.86 12.48 -37.92
CA PRO A 835 -6.26 12.67 -37.58
C PRO A 835 -6.97 11.36 -37.19
N GLY A 836 -6.31 10.21 -37.41
CA GLY A 836 -6.84 8.89 -37.10
C GLY A 836 -6.40 8.33 -35.76
N THR A 837 -6.74 7.07 -35.54
CA THR A 837 -6.43 6.28 -34.34
C THR A 837 -4.95 6.02 -34.15
N LEU A 838 -4.57 5.58 -32.94
CA LEU A 838 -3.24 5.04 -32.73
C LEU A 838 -2.99 3.82 -33.63
N LEU A 839 -3.95 2.88 -33.82
CA LEU A 839 -3.72 1.75 -34.72
C LEU A 839 -3.59 2.14 -36.20
N GLU A 840 -4.43 3.05 -36.71
CA GLU A 840 -4.34 3.57 -38.08
C GLU A 840 -3.02 4.32 -38.30
N LEU A 841 -2.52 5.03 -37.28
CA LEU A 841 -1.19 5.66 -37.31
C LEU A 841 -0.10 4.61 -37.50
N LEU A 842 -0.16 3.51 -36.74
CA LEU A 842 0.82 2.42 -36.85
C LEU A 842 0.73 1.74 -38.22
N ASP A 843 -0.49 1.44 -38.70
CA ASP A 843 -0.71 0.84 -40.02
C ASP A 843 -0.20 1.76 -41.15
N THR A 844 -0.45 3.07 -41.04
CA THR A 844 0.06 4.09 -41.98
C THR A 844 1.58 4.15 -41.95
N ALA A 845 2.19 4.10 -40.76
CA ALA A 845 3.63 4.15 -40.61
C ALA A 845 4.32 2.90 -41.16
N ASP A 846 3.74 1.72 -40.99
CA ASP A 846 4.24 0.48 -41.57
C ASP A 846 4.16 0.50 -43.11
N ALA A 847 3.01 0.86 -43.67
CA ALA A 847 2.82 0.97 -45.12
C ALA A 847 3.82 1.96 -45.76
N THR A 848 3.98 3.14 -45.15
CA THR A 848 4.90 4.18 -45.62
C THR A 848 6.36 3.69 -45.68
N THR A 849 6.76 2.81 -44.76
CA THR A 849 8.13 2.28 -44.71
C THR A 849 8.32 1.04 -45.58
N ALA A 850 7.26 0.30 -45.90
CA ALA A 850 7.30 -0.81 -46.87
C ALA A 850 7.50 -0.31 -48.32
N ASP A 851 6.80 0.75 -48.71
CA ASP A 851 6.92 1.31 -50.07
C ASP A 851 8.29 1.94 -50.34
N GLY A 852 8.89 2.57 -49.33
CA GLY A 852 10.22 3.19 -49.43
C GLY A 852 11.37 2.20 -49.61
N THR A 853 11.17 0.91 -49.32
CA THR A 853 12.19 -0.14 -49.50
C THR A 853 12.11 -0.85 -50.85
N SER A 854 10.99 -0.73 -51.59
CA SER A 854 10.89 -1.21 -52.99
C SER A 854 11.41 -0.20 -54.03
N SER A 855 11.68 1.05 -53.62
CA SER A 855 12.18 2.14 -54.48
C SER A 855 13.68 2.44 -54.29
N ARG A 856 14.39 1.68 -53.45
CA ARG A 856 15.85 1.73 -53.29
C ARG A 856 16.45 0.41 -53.74
#